data_AF-A0A9W9Q2N6-F1
#
_entry.id   AF-A0A9W9Q2N6-F1
#
_cell.length_a   1.000
_cell.length_b   1.000
_cell.length_c   1.000
_cell.angle_alpha   90.00
_cell.angle_beta   90.00
_cell.angle_gamma   90.00
#
_symmetry.space_group_name_H-M   'P 1'
#
loop_
_entity.id
_entity.type
_entity.pdbx_description
1 polymer ?
#
loop_
_entity_poly.entity_id
_entity_poly.type
_entity_poly.pdbx_seq_one_letter_code
_entity_poly.pdbx_strand_id
1 'polypeptide(L)'
;MLLSVHGRREDDALRVGSVKTNIGHTEATSGLASVIKVVMAMEKGVLPPSINFEKPNSQFDLDHWRLKVPTELKKWPVAPGQTMRASVNNFGYGGSNAHVIMEDANRLSQNRSVNGKVNDGVNKIINGVDAHATGTTGDKHKLLIVSAKDDHAHENMVARLAEFLRQKEPSRSAQRPRIGMVFTGQGAQSHALGRKLITAYPVYKASLEEADGYLRDLGAGWSLMEELGRDIEASKVNMTAFSIPICAAVQIALVRLLETWGIKPSAVTSHSSGEIAATYTVGAISLRLAMGIAYYRSRLAAEVTLNRPIKGSMLAVGLGHLDVEQDLERLTGDARAVVACINSPSSTTVAGKIAAIEELETLLTAEDVFARRLRVDTAYYSHHMEPIAESYRQALCKMPTDEPKTKRQTCIAFASPVGSLMQPVQFVDAFIEMVQGDLSVDAASHSVDIIVEIGPHTALGGPIQEILTLEDFEGIKLPYYGSLVRHAHAVESLQILASNLLKEGYALDIEAANFPQGRSQNRDHPPHELRGSLVPGTNPETPVWRHILRATEPPWVQDHVIQSKMLYPGCEFICLAIEAAMQQLEIAEEQEDCEISGYQNPGHERAQALVIPDTAGGIEIQTALRLVSDKAIGLQDWKEFGLRSFQLLEVFSITSENRWMRHAQGLVMVEFNNVQNGVSSLDQEIQNT
;
A
#
# COMPACT_ATOMS: atom_id res chain seq x y z
N MET A 1 -38.27 -23.32 -33.18
CA MET A 1 -38.13 -21.96 -33.77
C MET A 1 -37.39 -21.94 -35.13
N LEU A 2 -36.81 -23.05 -35.61
CA LEU A 2 -36.20 -23.15 -36.97
C LEU A 2 -37.23 -23.25 -38.13
N LEU A 3 -38.53 -23.29 -37.82
CA LEU A 3 -39.61 -23.51 -38.80
C LEU A 3 -39.92 -22.30 -39.70
N SER A 4 -39.31 -21.12 -39.50
CA SER A 4 -39.58 -19.92 -40.31
C SER A 4 -38.52 -19.57 -41.35
N VAL A 5 -37.52 -20.44 -41.58
CA VAL A 5 -36.40 -20.13 -42.49
C VAL A 5 -36.68 -20.51 -43.96
N HIS A 6 -37.77 -21.24 -44.23
CA HIS A 6 -38.23 -21.60 -45.57
C HIS A 6 -38.88 -20.38 -46.25
N GLY A 7 -38.07 -19.46 -46.76
CA GLY A 7 -38.55 -18.29 -47.53
C GLY A 7 -37.56 -17.13 -47.69
N ARG A 8 -36.42 -17.13 -46.99
CA ARG A 8 -35.41 -16.06 -47.09
C ARG A 8 -34.57 -16.20 -48.38
N ARG A 9 -34.15 -15.09 -49.00
CA ARG A 9 -33.18 -15.13 -50.12
C ARG A 9 -31.76 -15.39 -49.60
N GLU A 10 -30.82 -15.79 -50.46
CA GLU A 10 -29.44 -16.06 -50.05
C GLU A 10 -28.74 -14.82 -49.44
N ASP A 11 -29.12 -13.65 -49.94
CA ASP A 11 -28.70 -12.32 -49.47
C ASP A 11 -29.27 -11.97 -48.08
N ASP A 12 -30.27 -12.72 -47.61
CA ASP A 12 -31.04 -12.53 -46.37
C ASP A 12 -30.82 -13.70 -45.37
N ALA A 13 -29.70 -14.41 -45.50
CA ALA A 13 -29.33 -15.48 -44.56
C ALA A 13 -29.20 -14.95 -43.12
N LEU A 14 -29.74 -15.70 -42.16
CA LEU A 14 -29.67 -15.33 -40.75
C LEU A 14 -28.24 -15.49 -40.24
N ARG A 15 -27.71 -14.43 -39.62
CA ARG A 15 -26.37 -14.45 -39.03
C ARG A 15 -26.44 -15.07 -37.63
N VAL A 16 -25.70 -16.14 -37.42
CA VAL A 16 -25.67 -16.86 -36.13
C VAL A 16 -24.24 -16.84 -35.60
N GLY A 17 -24.06 -16.31 -34.39
CA GLY A 17 -22.74 -16.29 -33.75
C GLY A 17 -22.84 -16.32 -32.24
N SER A 18 -21.91 -17.02 -31.59
CA SER A 18 -21.84 -17.12 -30.13
C SER A 18 -20.86 -16.10 -29.55
N VAL A 19 -21.11 -15.60 -28.34
CA VAL A 19 -20.08 -14.84 -27.57
C VAL A 19 -19.10 -15.80 -26.90
N LYS A 20 -19.57 -17.03 -26.61
CA LYS A 20 -18.83 -18.05 -25.85
C LYS A 20 -17.57 -18.51 -26.58
N THR A 21 -17.57 -18.41 -27.91
CA THR A 21 -16.37 -18.66 -28.73
C THR A 21 -15.25 -17.66 -28.41
N ASN A 22 -15.58 -16.43 -28.04
CA ASN A 22 -14.62 -15.34 -27.87
C ASN A 22 -14.11 -15.20 -26.44
N ILE A 23 -14.93 -15.52 -25.43
CA ILE A 23 -14.61 -15.28 -24.02
C ILE A 23 -14.78 -16.53 -23.13
N GLY A 24 -15.08 -17.68 -23.73
CA GLY A 24 -15.42 -18.89 -22.98
C GLY A 24 -16.87 -18.94 -22.50
N HIS A 25 -17.27 -20.08 -21.94
CA HIS A 25 -18.61 -20.30 -21.41
C HIS A 25 -18.71 -19.77 -19.97
N THR A 26 -19.33 -18.60 -19.79
CA THR A 26 -19.44 -17.93 -18.47
C THR A 26 -20.59 -18.47 -17.61
N GLU A 27 -20.95 -19.75 -17.77
CA GLU A 27 -22.01 -20.46 -17.04
C GLU A 27 -23.32 -19.67 -16.87
N ALA A 28 -23.72 -19.41 -15.61
CA ALA A 28 -24.95 -18.71 -15.25
C ALA A 28 -25.05 -17.32 -15.90
N THR A 29 -23.92 -16.67 -16.17
CA THR A 29 -23.85 -15.32 -16.78
C THR A 29 -23.86 -15.36 -18.30
N SER A 30 -23.87 -16.55 -18.92
CA SER A 30 -23.68 -16.67 -20.38
C SER A 30 -24.84 -16.12 -21.22
N GLY A 31 -26.04 -16.03 -20.64
CA GLY A 31 -27.16 -15.29 -21.20
C GLY A 31 -26.91 -13.78 -21.23
N LEU A 32 -26.46 -13.20 -20.11
CA LEU A 32 -26.16 -11.77 -20.00
C LEU A 32 -24.97 -11.36 -20.89
N ALA A 33 -23.91 -12.18 -20.94
CA ALA A 33 -22.80 -11.97 -21.86
C ALA A 33 -23.26 -11.92 -23.33
N SER A 34 -24.26 -12.73 -23.69
CA SER A 34 -24.84 -12.74 -25.03
C SER A 34 -25.70 -11.50 -25.31
N VAL A 35 -26.43 -11.01 -24.31
CA VAL A 35 -27.15 -9.72 -24.36
C VAL A 35 -26.17 -8.56 -24.57
N ILE A 36 -25.09 -8.50 -23.79
CA ILE A 36 -24.06 -7.45 -23.91
C ILE A 36 -23.45 -7.47 -25.32
N LYS A 37 -23.09 -8.65 -25.84
CA LYS A 37 -22.61 -8.79 -27.23
C LYS A 37 -23.58 -8.17 -28.22
N VAL A 38 -24.88 -8.46 -28.10
CA VAL A 38 -25.91 -7.94 -29.01
C VAL A 38 -26.07 -6.42 -28.89
N VAL A 39 -26.10 -5.88 -27.67
CA VAL A 39 -26.18 -4.42 -27.44
C VAL A 39 -25.00 -3.71 -28.09
N MET A 40 -23.77 -4.14 -27.81
CA MET A 40 -22.57 -3.54 -28.38
C MET A 40 -22.54 -3.66 -29.91
N ALA A 41 -22.97 -4.80 -30.45
CA ALA A 41 -23.04 -5.03 -31.89
C ALA A 41 -24.07 -4.11 -32.58
N MET A 42 -25.22 -3.86 -31.95
CA MET A 42 -26.22 -2.90 -32.42
C MET A 42 -25.72 -1.45 -32.32
N GLU A 43 -25.13 -1.05 -31.19
CA GLU A 43 -24.57 0.30 -30.98
C GLU A 43 -23.49 0.64 -32.02
N LYS A 44 -22.64 -0.33 -32.36
CA LYS A 44 -21.57 -0.15 -33.34
C LYS A 44 -22.01 -0.46 -34.77
N GLY A 45 -23.22 -0.95 -34.98
CA GLY A 45 -23.74 -1.31 -36.30
C GLY A 45 -22.95 -2.42 -37.01
N VAL A 46 -22.32 -3.32 -36.26
CA VAL A 46 -21.45 -4.38 -36.79
C VAL A 46 -21.70 -5.72 -36.10
N LEU A 47 -21.50 -6.81 -36.82
CA LEU A 47 -21.53 -8.18 -36.32
C LEU A 47 -20.10 -8.64 -36.01
N PRO A 48 -19.76 -8.90 -34.73
CA PRO A 48 -18.44 -9.40 -34.37
C PRO A 48 -18.25 -10.86 -34.81
N PRO A 49 -17.00 -11.26 -35.14
CA PRO A 49 -16.69 -12.61 -35.57
C PRO A 49 -16.83 -13.62 -34.44
N SER A 50 -17.34 -14.82 -34.75
CA SER A 50 -17.19 -16.02 -33.94
C SER A 50 -15.85 -16.67 -34.27
N ILE A 51 -14.91 -16.59 -33.33
CA ILE A 51 -13.57 -17.15 -33.49
C ILE A 51 -13.59 -18.68 -33.42
N ASN A 52 -12.54 -19.32 -33.95
CA ASN A 52 -12.37 -20.78 -34.01
C ASN A 52 -13.44 -21.52 -34.83
N PHE A 53 -14.11 -20.83 -35.76
CA PHE A 53 -15.02 -21.45 -36.72
C PHE A 53 -14.30 -21.70 -38.05
N GLU A 54 -13.84 -22.92 -38.27
CA GLU A 54 -13.13 -23.32 -39.51
C GLU A 54 -14.05 -24.06 -40.49
N LYS A 55 -14.72 -25.11 -40.03
CA LYS A 55 -15.62 -25.94 -40.84
C LYS A 55 -16.93 -26.21 -40.09
N PRO A 56 -18.10 -26.09 -40.74
CA PRO A 56 -19.36 -26.46 -40.11
C PRO A 56 -19.38 -27.97 -39.78
N ASN A 57 -20.00 -28.33 -38.66
CA ASN A 57 -20.24 -29.72 -38.31
C ASN A 57 -21.13 -30.36 -39.39
N SER A 58 -20.71 -31.51 -39.92
CA SER A 58 -21.37 -32.22 -41.04
C SER A 58 -22.79 -32.69 -40.75
N GLN A 59 -23.21 -32.71 -39.48
CA GLN A 59 -24.59 -32.98 -39.08
C GLN A 59 -25.53 -31.78 -39.32
N PHE A 60 -24.99 -30.60 -39.60
CA PHE A 60 -25.75 -29.36 -39.81
C PHE A 60 -25.49 -28.80 -41.21
N ASP A 61 -26.52 -28.80 -42.06
CA ASP A 61 -26.48 -28.16 -43.37
C ASP A 61 -26.88 -26.69 -43.24
N LEU A 62 -25.89 -25.84 -42.92
CA LEU A 62 -26.10 -24.41 -42.69
C LEU A 62 -26.58 -23.69 -43.95
N ASP A 63 -26.14 -24.12 -45.14
CA ASP A 63 -26.53 -23.51 -46.40
C ASP A 63 -28.00 -23.82 -46.72
N HIS A 64 -28.42 -25.09 -46.54
CA HIS A 64 -29.83 -25.47 -46.65
C HIS A 64 -30.71 -24.73 -45.64
N TRP A 65 -30.21 -24.51 -44.41
CA TRP A 65 -30.93 -23.76 -43.37
C TRP A 65 -30.77 -22.24 -43.48
N ARG A 66 -30.09 -21.72 -44.50
CA ARG A 66 -29.84 -20.29 -44.72
C ARG A 66 -29.27 -19.59 -43.48
N LEU A 67 -28.33 -20.25 -42.82
CA LEU A 67 -27.59 -19.73 -41.67
C LEU A 67 -26.14 -19.43 -42.09
N LYS A 68 -25.61 -18.27 -41.69
CA LYS A 68 -24.21 -17.92 -41.92
C LYS A 68 -23.54 -17.52 -40.62
N VAL A 69 -22.39 -18.12 -40.33
CA VAL A 69 -21.55 -17.74 -39.18
C VAL A 69 -20.63 -16.59 -39.59
N PRO A 70 -20.62 -15.44 -38.89
CA PRO A 70 -19.67 -14.38 -39.15
C PRO A 70 -18.28 -14.81 -38.66
N THR A 71 -17.32 -15.02 -39.57
CA THR A 71 -15.91 -15.30 -39.26
C THR A 71 -15.02 -14.05 -39.25
N GLU A 72 -15.56 -12.93 -39.72
CA GLU A 72 -14.91 -11.62 -39.79
C GLU A 72 -15.88 -10.54 -39.29
N LEU A 73 -15.34 -9.37 -38.92
CA LEU A 73 -16.15 -8.22 -38.56
C LEU A 73 -16.93 -7.74 -39.79
N LYS A 74 -18.27 -7.80 -39.73
CA LYS A 74 -19.14 -7.42 -40.86
C LYS A 74 -20.10 -6.32 -40.44
N LYS A 75 -20.52 -5.48 -41.38
CA LYS A 75 -21.60 -4.51 -41.13
C LYS A 75 -22.90 -5.25 -40.81
N TRP A 76 -23.70 -4.70 -39.90
CA TRP A 76 -25.01 -5.26 -39.59
C TRP A 76 -25.91 -5.24 -40.85
N PRO A 77 -26.48 -6.38 -41.27
CA PRO A 77 -27.25 -6.48 -42.51
C PRO A 77 -28.67 -5.94 -42.30
N VAL A 78 -28.82 -4.61 -42.33
CA VAL A 78 -30.12 -3.94 -42.23
C VAL A 78 -30.33 -2.97 -43.39
N ALA A 79 -31.50 -3.02 -44.02
CA ALA A 79 -31.87 -2.07 -45.07
C ALA A 79 -32.21 -0.69 -44.48
N PRO A 80 -32.03 0.41 -45.23
CA PRO A 80 -32.43 1.74 -44.79
C PRO A 80 -33.89 1.77 -44.30
N GLY A 81 -34.12 2.28 -43.09
CA GLY A 81 -35.45 2.39 -42.48
C GLY A 81 -35.96 1.15 -41.74
N GLN A 82 -35.21 0.03 -41.71
CA GLN A 82 -35.54 -1.15 -40.90
C GLN A 82 -34.82 -1.13 -39.54
N THR A 83 -35.43 -1.78 -38.55
CA THR A 83 -34.91 -1.93 -37.17
C THR A 83 -33.93 -3.10 -37.13
N MET A 84 -32.77 -2.91 -36.49
CA MET A 84 -31.86 -4.01 -36.19
C MET A 84 -32.51 -4.91 -35.16
N ARG A 85 -32.67 -6.19 -35.47
CA ARG A 85 -33.26 -7.18 -34.55
C ARG A 85 -32.34 -8.37 -34.38
N ALA A 86 -32.21 -8.83 -33.14
CA ALA A 86 -31.46 -10.03 -32.80
C ALA A 86 -32.22 -10.91 -31.80
N SER A 87 -31.89 -12.18 -31.79
CA SER A 87 -32.38 -13.16 -30.83
C SER A 87 -31.22 -13.69 -29.99
N VAL A 88 -31.42 -13.75 -28.67
CA VAL A 88 -30.48 -14.34 -27.72
C VAL A 88 -31.08 -15.61 -27.15
N ASN A 89 -30.34 -16.71 -27.24
CA ASN A 89 -30.67 -17.99 -26.64
C ASN A 89 -29.75 -18.27 -25.45
N ASN A 90 -30.32 -18.76 -24.34
CA ASN A 90 -29.57 -19.30 -23.22
C ASN A 90 -30.22 -20.60 -22.73
N PHE A 91 -29.43 -21.68 -22.65
CA PHE A 91 -29.90 -23.01 -22.29
C PHE A 91 -29.06 -23.51 -21.11
N GLY A 92 -29.68 -23.73 -19.96
CA GLY A 92 -29.04 -24.29 -18.79
C GLY A 92 -28.94 -25.82 -18.90
N TYR A 93 -27.88 -26.41 -18.32
CA TYR A 93 -27.63 -27.85 -18.41
C TYR A 93 -28.81 -28.71 -17.89
N GLY A 94 -29.57 -28.19 -16.92
CA GLY A 94 -30.78 -28.84 -16.37
C GLY A 94 -32.02 -28.76 -17.26
N GLY A 95 -31.93 -28.23 -18.49
CA GLY A 95 -33.02 -28.15 -19.46
C GLY A 95 -33.85 -26.86 -19.41
N SER A 96 -33.56 -25.95 -18.48
CA SER A 96 -34.21 -24.63 -18.42
C SER A 96 -33.71 -23.71 -19.54
N ASN A 97 -34.63 -23.22 -20.36
CA ASN A 97 -34.33 -22.45 -21.57
C ASN A 97 -34.91 -21.03 -21.48
N ALA A 98 -34.12 -20.02 -21.86
CA ALA A 98 -34.55 -18.63 -21.97
C ALA A 98 -34.25 -18.07 -23.37
N HIS A 99 -35.18 -17.27 -23.90
CA HIS A 99 -35.05 -16.60 -25.19
C HIS A 99 -35.47 -15.14 -25.08
N VAL A 100 -34.67 -14.25 -25.66
CA VAL A 100 -34.97 -12.81 -25.71
C VAL A 100 -34.83 -12.32 -27.14
N ILE A 101 -35.80 -11.53 -27.59
CA ILE A 101 -35.73 -10.78 -28.85
C ILE A 101 -35.40 -9.33 -28.49
N MET A 102 -34.39 -8.79 -29.16
CA MET A 102 -33.88 -7.44 -28.95
C MET A 102 -34.01 -6.63 -30.22
N GLU A 103 -34.35 -5.35 -30.08
CA GLU A 103 -34.44 -4.37 -31.16
C GLU A 103 -33.66 -3.11 -30.79
N ASP A 104 -33.05 -2.45 -31.78
CA ASP A 104 -32.36 -1.19 -31.56
C ASP A 104 -33.34 -0.04 -31.25
N ALA A 105 -32.95 0.83 -30.34
CA ALA A 105 -33.80 1.90 -29.81
C ALA A 105 -34.00 3.08 -30.77
N ASN A 106 -33.37 3.08 -31.96
CA ASN A 106 -33.39 4.21 -32.88
C ASN A 106 -34.81 4.64 -33.29
N ARG A 107 -35.77 3.71 -33.37
CA ARG A 107 -37.20 4.04 -33.60
C ARG A 107 -37.94 4.59 -32.37
N LEU A 108 -37.53 4.22 -31.15
CA LEU A 108 -38.17 4.69 -29.91
C LEU A 108 -37.80 6.15 -29.62
N SER A 109 -36.60 6.57 -30.00
CA SER A 109 -36.12 7.96 -29.86
C SER A 109 -36.96 8.99 -30.64
N GLN A 110 -37.66 8.56 -31.69
CA GLN A 110 -38.46 9.46 -32.53
C GLN A 110 -39.89 9.68 -32.03
N ASN A 111 -40.44 8.87 -31.12
CA ASN A 111 -41.89 8.93 -30.86
C ASN A 111 -42.42 8.64 -29.44
N ARG A 112 -41.61 8.44 -28.39
CA ARG A 112 -42.14 8.47 -27.00
C ARG A 112 -41.14 9.02 -25.97
N SER A 113 -41.62 9.95 -25.15
CA SER A 113 -41.00 10.24 -23.84
C SER A 113 -41.07 8.98 -22.99
N VAL A 114 -39.92 8.40 -22.65
CA VAL A 114 -39.86 7.22 -21.80
C VAL A 114 -40.27 7.64 -20.39
N ASN A 115 -41.30 7.01 -19.83
CA ASN A 115 -41.77 7.21 -18.46
C ASN A 115 -40.77 6.61 -17.46
N GLY A 116 -39.77 7.39 -17.07
CA GLY A 116 -39.03 7.19 -15.83
C GLY A 116 -39.29 8.38 -14.91
N LYS A 117 -39.82 8.14 -13.70
CA LYS A 117 -39.96 9.19 -12.69
C LYS A 117 -38.57 9.58 -12.19
N VAL A 118 -38.09 10.75 -12.58
CA VAL A 118 -37.00 11.46 -11.92
C VAL A 118 -37.64 12.64 -11.19
N ASN A 119 -37.64 12.59 -9.86
CA ASN A 119 -37.85 13.79 -9.04
C ASN A 119 -36.56 14.60 -9.11
N ASP A 120 -36.48 15.53 -10.06
CA ASP A 120 -36.39 16.95 -9.73
C ASP A 120 -36.24 17.77 -11.01
N GLY A 121 -36.90 18.92 -10.98
CA GLY A 121 -37.20 19.71 -12.17
C GLY A 121 -35.98 20.23 -12.91
N VAL A 122 -36.19 20.35 -14.23
CA VAL A 122 -35.44 21.14 -15.22
C VAL A 122 -34.40 20.37 -16.06
N ASN A 123 -34.86 20.05 -17.27
CA ASN A 123 -34.16 19.91 -18.55
C ASN A 123 -33.17 18.74 -18.80
N LYS A 124 -33.72 17.73 -19.51
CA LYS A 124 -33.22 17.12 -20.76
C LYS A 124 -31.69 17.01 -20.94
N ILE A 125 -31.02 15.98 -20.40
CA ILE A 125 -29.86 15.35 -21.08
C ILE A 125 -29.88 13.83 -20.85
N ILE A 126 -29.69 13.09 -21.95
CA ILE A 126 -29.65 11.62 -22.04
C ILE A 126 -28.31 11.15 -21.48
N ASN A 127 -28.31 10.23 -20.51
CA ASN A 127 -27.08 9.61 -20.03
C ASN A 127 -26.51 8.65 -21.08
N GLY A 128 -25.28 8.93 -21.53
CA GLY A 128 -24.43 7.99 -22.28
C GLY A 128 -24.45 8.17 -23.79
N VAL A 129 -23.68 9.13 -24.30
CA VAL A 129 -23.25 9.11 -25.71
C VAL A 129 -21.81 9.62 -25.85
N ASP A 130 -20.95 8.72 -26.32
CA ASP A 130 -19.72 8.94 -27.08
C ASP A 130 -18.60 9.86 -26.54
N ALA A 131 -17.59 9.24 -25.92
CA ALA A 131 -16.24 9.81 -25.80
C ALA A 131 -15.48 9.91 -27.15
N HIS A 132 -16.08 9.51 -28.28
CA HIS A 132 -15.44 9.54 -29.61
C HIS A 132 -16.22 10.25 -30.73
N ALA A 133 -17.30 10.99 -30.41
CA ALA A 133 -17.94 11.84 -31.40
C ALA A 133 -17.12 13.12 -31.61
N THR A 134 -16.30 13.13 -32.66
CA THR A 134 -15.75 14.35 -33.25
C THR A 134 -16.91 15.14 -33.86
N GLY A 135 -17.31 16.23 -33.19
CA GLY A 135 -18.20 17.23 -33.77
C GLY A 135 -19.56 17.33 -33.08
N THR A 136 -19.63 18.11 -32.02
CA THR A 136 -20.50 19.28 -31.81
C THR A 136 -20.59 19.57 -30.32
N THR A 137 -20.54 20.85 -29.99
CA THR A 137 -20.61 21.43 -28.64
C THR A 137 -21.89 21.02 -27.92
N GLY A 138 -21.77 20.15 -26.91
CA GLY A 138 -22.83 19.79 -25.98
C GLY A 138 -22.19 19.26 -24.69
N ASP A 139 -22.66 19.73 -23.54
CA ASP A 139 -22.08 19.48 -22.23
C ASP A 139 -21.71 18.02 -22.00
N LYS A 140 -20.41 17.76 -21.81
CA LYS A 140 -19.90 16.44 -21.48
C LYS A 140 -20.20 16.15 -20.01
N HIS A 141 -21.37 15.59 -19.71
CA HIS A 141 -21.63 15.03 -18.40
C HIS A 141 -20.69 13.84 -18.15
N LYS A 142 -20.00 13.86 -17.01
CA LYS A 142 -19.22 12.72 -16.53
C LYS A 142 -20.04 11.95 -15.49
N LEU A 143 -20.12 10.64 -15.66
CA LEU A 143 -20.69 9.75 -14.66
C LEU A 143 -19.67 9.53 -13.53
N LEU A 144 -20.03 9.91 -12.31
CA LEU A 144 -19.28 9.57 -11.10
C LEU A 144 -20.01 8.43 -10.38
N ILE A 145 -19.32 7.32 -10.17
CA ILE A 145 -19.87 6.16 -9.45
C ILE A 145 -19.48 6.32 -7.98
N VAL A 146 -20.48 6.32 -7.10
CA VAL A 146 -20.33 6.47 -5.67
C VAL A 146 -20.88 5.21 -4.99
N SER A 147 -20.11 4.60 -4.09
CA SER A 147 -20.51 3.42 -3.32
C SER A 147 -20.39 3.68 -1.83
N ALA A 148 -21.38 3.25 -1.05
CA ALA A 148 -21.37 3.35 0.40
C ALA A 148 -21.97 2.07 1.02
N LYS A 149 -21.74 1.89 2.33
CA LYS A 149 -22.13 0.68 3.07
C LYS A 149 -23.66 0.51 3.27
N ASP A 150 -24.39 1.62 3.24
CA ASP A 150 -25.84 1.70 3.41
C ASP A 150 -26.39 2.96 2.73
N ASP A 151 -27.72 3.07 2.62
CA ASP A 151 -28.40 4.15 1.91
C ASP A 151 -28.14 5.52 2.54
N HIS A 152 -28.12 5.61 3.88
CA HIS A 152 -27.85 6.87 4.57
C HIS A 152 -26.43 7.37 4.33
N ALA A 153 -25.44 6.47 4.34
CA ALA A 153 -24.06 6.77 3.98
C ALA A 153 -23.94 7.14 2.50
N HIS A 154 -24.72 6.52 1.61
CA HIS A 154 -24.78 6.87 0.20
C HIS A 154 -25.31 8.29 0.00
N GLU A 155 -26.45 8.63 0.59
CA GLU A 155 -27.05 9.96 0.54
C GLU A 155 -26.09 11.03 1.07
N ASN A 156 -25.45 10.77 2.21
CA ASN A 156 -24.44 11.67 2.77
C ASN A 156 -23.21 11.82 1.84
N MET A 157 -22.75 10.73 1.22
CA MET A 157 -21.60 10.77 0.31
C MET A 157 -21.93 11.52 -0.98
N VAL A 158 -23.13 11.31 -1.54
CA VAL A 158 -23.63 12.05 -2.70
C VAL A 158 -23.81 13.53 -2.37
N ALA A 159 -24.42 13.86 -1.23
CA ALA A 159 -24.61 15.25 -0.80
C ALA A 159 -23.26 15.96 -0.62
N ARG A 160 -22.29 15.33 0.05
CA ARG A 160 -20.93 15.85 0.22
C ARG A 160 -20.18 16.00 -1.09
N LEU A 161 -20.28 15.02 -2.00
CA LEU A 161 -19.66 15.10 -3.32
C LEU A 161 -20.29 16.22 -4.15
N ALA A 162 -21.62 16.36 -4.13
CA ALA A 162 -22.32 17.43 -4.83
C ALA A 162 -21.97 18.82 -4.26
N GLU A 163 -21.87 18.94 -2.94
CA GLU A 163 -21.41 20.16 -2.27
C GLU A 163 -19.96 20.48 -2.64
N PHE A 164 -19.07 19.49 -2.59
CA PHE A 164 -17.67 19.61 -3.01
C PHE A 164 -17.54 20.08 -4.46
N LEU A 165 -18.30 19.48 -5.38
CA LEU A 165 -18.29 19.85 -6.80
C LEU A 165 -18.88 21.25 -7.03
N ARG A 166 -19.89 21.68 -6.26
CA ARG A 166 -20.45 23.04 -6.36
C ARG A 166 -19.49 24.11 -5.84
N GLN A 167 -18.66 23.77 -4.85
CA GLN A 167 -17.69 24.69 -4.27
C GLN A 167 -16.39 24.79 -5.08
N LYS A 168 -16.23 24.02 -6.17
CA LYS A 168 -14.97 23.89 -6.88
C LYS A 168 -15.12 24.02 -8.40
N GLU A 169 -14.46 25.01 -8.97
CA GLU A 169 -14.17 24.99 -10.41
C GLU A 169 -13.16 23.86 -10.70
N PRO A 170 -13.48 22.91 -11.59
CA PRO A 170 -12.53 21.88 -11.98
C PRO A 170 -11.37 22.53 -12.74
N SER A 171 -10.17 22.53 -12.15
CA SER A 171 -8.96 22.82 -12.88
C SER A 171 -8.51 21.55 -13.61
N ARG A 172 -8.21 21.67 -14.89
CA ARG A 172 -7.57 20.61 -15.66
C ARG A 172 -6.14 21.07 -15.90
N SER A 173 -5.19 20.56 -15.11
CA SER A 173 -3.79 20.81 -15.42
C SER A 173 -3.40 20.04 -16.68
N ALA A 174 -2.82 20.74 -17.65
CA ALA A 174 -2.27 20.13 -18.86
C ALA A 174 -1.01 19.31 -18.57
N GLN A 175 -0.36 19.56 -17.43
CA GLN A 175 0.85 18.89 -16.96
C GLN A 175 0.66 18.32 -15.55
N ARG A 176 1.45 17.32 -15.18
CA ARG A 176 1.42 16.79 -13.80
C ARG A 176 1.92 17.88 -12.84
N PRO A 177 1.16 18.26 -11.80
CA PRO A 177 1.62 19.22 -10.80
C PRO A 177 2.95 18.78 -10.17
N ARG A 178 3.82 19.73 -9.90
CA ARG A 178 5.12 19.54 -9.26
C ARG A 178 4.97 19.72 -7.76
N ILE A 179 5.49 18.77 -6.99
CA ILE A 179 5.38 18.78 -5.53
C ILE A 179 6.64 19.37 -4.93
N GLY A 180 6.50 20.43 -4.12
CA GLY A 180 7.51 20.85 -3.15
C GLY A 180 7.29 20.13 -1.83
N MET A 181 8.28 19.38 -1.33
CA MET A 181 8.20 18.79 0.02
C MET A 181 8.94 19.66 1.03
N VAL A 182 8.27 20.00 2.12
CA VAL A 182 8.83 20.77 3.24
C VAL A 182 8.97 19.86 4.45
N PHE A 183 10.16 19.73 5.02
CA PHE A 183 10.40 18.85 6.16
C PHE A 183 10.38 19.61 7.49
N THR A 184 9.53 19.19 8.42
CA THR A 184 9.40 19.81 9.74
C THR A 184 10.63 19.60 10.63
N GLY A 185 10.98 20.61 11.42
CA GLY A 185 12.01 20.52 12.45
C GLY A 185 11.53 19.88 13.76
N GLN A 186 12.39 19.96 14.78
CA GLN A 186 12.09 19.56 16.15
C GLN A 186 10.96 20.41 16.75
N GLY A 187 10.04 19.78 17.48
CA GLY A 187 8.90 20.39 18.17
C GLY A 187 7.54 19.85 17.70
N ALA A 188 7.50 19.22 16.52
CA ALA A 188 6.29 18.61 15.96
C ALA A 188 5.98 17.23 16.58
N GLN A 189 6.98 16.56 17.16
CA GLN A 189 6.85 15.21 17.72
C GLN A 189 5.80 15.11 18.83
N SER A 190 5.16 13.94 18.92
CA SER A 190 4.24 13.57 19.98
C SER A 190 4.28 12.07 20.20
N HIS A 191 3.82 11.60 21.35
CA HIS A 191 3.63 10.17 21.56
C HIS A 191 2.77 9.56 20.44
N ALA A 192 3.03 8.30 20.08
CA ALA A 192 2.31 7.56 19.04
C ALA A 192 2.37 8.15 17.62
N LEU A 193 3.28 9.08 17.31
CA LEU A 193 3.45 9.63 15.95
C LEU A 193 3.65 8.50 14.93
N GLY A 194 2.82 8.48 13.88
CA GLY A 194 2.87 7.45 12.83
C GLY A 194 2.63 6.00 13.28
N ARG A 195 2.29 5.73 14.55
CA ARG A 195 2.22 4.36 15.11
C ARG A 195 1.28 3.45 14.32
N LYS A 196 0.11 3.96 13.92
CA LYS A 196 -0.89 3.19 13.16
C LYS A 196 -0.40 2.82 11.74
N LEU A 197 0.59 3.52 11.21
CA LEU A 197 1.19 3.19 9.92
C LEU A 197 2.08 1.95 10.00
N ILE A 198 2.68 1.67 11.17
CA ILE A 198 3.51 0.48 11.39
C ILE A 198 2.71 -0.81 11.14
N THR A 199 1.45 -0.83 11.57
CA THR A 199 0.57 -1.99 11.37
C THR A 199 -0.09 -2.01 9.99
N ALA A 200 -0.32 -0.83 9.40
CA ALA A 200 -1.06 -0.71 8.15
C ALA A 200 -0.18 -0.89 6.90
N TYR A 201 1.07 -0.42 6.93
CA TYR A 201 1.94 -0.32 5.75
C TYR A 201 3.29 -1.02 5.99
N PRO A 202 3.54 -2.20 5.40
CA PRO A 202 4.78 -2.95 5.58
C PRO A 202 6.05 -2.16 5.21
N VAL A 203 5.99 -1.33 4.16
CA VAL A 203 7.13 -0.49 3.73
C VAL A 203 7.50 0.54 4.79
N TYR A 204 6.51 1.13 5.45
CA TYR A 204 6.72 2.08 6.53
C TYR A 204 7.36 1.39 7.74
N LYS A 205 6.86 0.21 8.12
CA LYS A 205 7.42 -0.63 9.18
C LYS A 205 8.88 -1.01 8.89
N ALA A 206 9.14 -1.59 7.72
CA ALA A 206 10.49 -2.02 7.32
C ALA A 206 11.49 -0.86 7.33
N SER A 207 11.07 0.34 6.93
CA SER A 207 11.92 1.52 7.00
C SER A 207 12.29 1.92 8.43
N LEU A 208 11.37 1.77 9.39
CA LEU A 208 11.64 2.08 10.80
C LEU A 208 12.49 0.98 11.45
N GLU A 209 12.28 -0.28 11.09
CA GLU A 209 13.12 -1.40 11.56
C GLU A 209 14.56 -1.26 11.06
N GLU A 210 14.76 -0.87 9.79
CA GLU A 210 16.09 -0.57 9.24
C GLU A 210 16.75 0.60 9.99
N ALA A 211 15.99 1.69 10.23
CA ALA A 211 16.48 2.85 10.98
C ALA A 211 16.85 2.48 12.43
N ASP A 212 16.03 1.65 13.08
CA ASP A 212 16.26 1.16 14.44
C ASP A 212 17.53 0.30 14.52
N GLY A 213 17.76 -0.57 13.52
CA GLY A 213 19.00 -1.33 13.39
C GLY A 213 20.24 -0.43 13.36
N TYR A 214 20.23 0.60 12.49
CA TYR A 214 21.35 1.55 12.43
C TYR A 214 21.55 2.32 13.74
N LEU A 215 20.49 2.74 14.42
CA LEU A 215 20.62 3.43 15.72
C LEU A 215 21.27 2.53 16.77
N ARG A 216 20.89 1.24 16.82
CA ARG A 216 21.50 0.26 17.72
C ARG A 216 22.99 0.03 17.38
N ASP A 217 23.33 -0.10 16.09
CA ASP A 217 24.72 -0.23 15.64
C ASP A 217 25.59 0.98 16.02
N LEU A 218 25.00 2.18 16.05
CA LEU A 218 25.65 3.41 16.50
C LEU A 218 25.81 3.51 18.03
N GLY A 219 25.26 2.54 18.77
CA GLY A 219 25.35 2.43 20.22
C GLY A 219 24.15 2.99 20.98
N ALA A 220 22.99 3.18 20.34
CA ALA A 220 21.80 3.61 21.05
C ALA A 220 21.36 2.53 22.05
N GLY A 221 21.31 2.88 23.34
CA GLY A 221 20.81 2.01 24.40
C GLY A 221 19.28 1.90 24.47
N TRP A 222 18.58 2.18 23.37
CA TRP A 222 17.12 2.20 23.26
C TRP A 222 16.69 1.79 21.85
N SER A 223 15.47 1.27 21.70
CA SER A 223 14.87 0.94 20.40
C SER A 223 13.86 2.00 19.97
N LEU A 224 13.99 2.46 18.73
CA LEU A 224 13.03 3.29 18.02
C LEU A 224 11.65 2.62 17.94
N MET A 225 11.61 1.33 17.62
CA MET A 225 10.37 0.59 17.48
C MET A 225 9.64 0.47 18.82
N GLU A 226 10.38 0.17 19.90
CA GLU A 226 9.81 0.15 21.25
C GLU A 226 9.31 1.52 21.67
N GLU A 227 10.11 2.59 21.46
CA GLU A 227 9.75 3.95 21.84
C GLU A 227 8.48 4.45 21.12
N LEU A 228 8.35 4.18 19.83
CA LEU A 228 7.14 4.49 19.07
C LEU A 228 5.91 3.73 19.59
N GLY A 229 6.11 2.57 20.24
CA GLY A 229 5.07 1.77 20.88
C GLY A 229 4.65 2.22 22.29
N ARG A 230 5.44 3.07 22.98
CA ARG A 230 5.18 3.45 24.38
C ARG A 230 3.97 4.35 24.57
N ASP A 231 3.28 4.20 25.69
CA ASP A 231 2.21 5.12 26.09
C ASP A 231 2.73 6.50 26.46
N ILE A 232 1.82 7.49 26.51
CA ILE A 232 2.16 8.91 26.70
C ILE A 232 3.03 9.17 27.94
N GLU A 233 2.78 8.45 29.04
CA GLU A 233 3.48 8.61 30.32
C GLU A 233 4.91 8.05 30.29
N ALA A 234 5.14 7.00 29.50
CA ALA A 234 6.42 6.31 29.42
C ALA A 234 7.30 6.79 28.26
N SER A 235 6.74 7.57 27.33
CA SER A 235 7.43 7.97 26.12
C SER A 235 8.46 9.06 26.40
N LYS A 236 9.66 8.84 25.86
CA LYS A 236 10.81 9.74 25.88
C LYS A 236 10.96 10.53 24.59
N VAL A 237 9.98 10.48 23.68
CA VAL A 237 10.03 11.13 22.36
C VAL A 237 10.36 12.63 22.41
N ASN A 238 10.00 13.32 23.50
CA ASN A 238 10.28 14.73 23.69
C ASN A 238 11.67 15.03 24.30
N MET A 239 12.38 14.01 24.79
CA MET A 239 13.73 14.18 25.30
C MET A 239 14.72 14.45 24.16
N THR A 240 15.70 15.32 24.41
CA THR A 240 16.70 15.76 23.42
C THR A 240 17.35 14.59 22.68
N ALA A 241 17.79 13.55 23.40
CA ALA A 241 18.48 12.39 22.82
C ALA A 241 17.62 11.57 21.83
N PHE A 242 16.29 11.64 21.95
CA PHE A 242 15.33 10.81 21.20
C PHE A 242 14.67 11.56 20.04
N SER A 243 14.33 12.84 20.28
CA SER A 243 13.47 13.62 19.37
C SER A 243 13.98 13.69 17.92
N ILE A 244 15.24 14.06 17.71
CA ILE A 244 15.81 14.22 16.35
C ILE A 244 15.87 12.88 15.59
N PRO A 245 16.45 11.79 16.15
CA PRO A 245 16.43 10.47 15.49
C PRO A 245 15.04 9.98 15.15
N ILE A 246 14.09 10.07 16.09
CA ILE A 246 12.72 9.58 15.86
C ILE A 246 12.04 10.39 14.75
N CYS A 247 12.13 11.71 14.79
CA CYS A 247 11.56 12.57 13.75
C CYS A 247 12.15 12.25 12.37
N ALA A 248 13.48 12.17 12.26
CA ALA A 248 14.15 11.88 11.00
C ALA A 248 13.74 10.50 10.45
N ALA A 249 13.71 9.47 11.31
CA ALA A 249 13.31 8.12 10.91
C ALA A 249 11.87 8.09 10.39
N VAL A 250 10.95 8.77 11.06
CA VAL A 250 9.54 8.85 10.65
C VAL A 250 9.36 9.64 9.36
N GLN A 251 10.03 10.78 9.21
CA GLN A 251 9.99 11.56 7.97
C GLN A 251 10.51 10.75 6.78
N ILE A 252 11.62 10.00 6.96
CA ILE A 252 12.17 9.13 5.92
C ILE A 252 11.22 7.96 5.61
N ALA A 253 10.63 7.34 6.63
CA ALA A 253 9.65 6.28 6.44
C ALA A 253 8.39 6.76 5.69
N LEU A 254 7.93 7.99 5.98
CA LEU A 254 6.85 8.65 5.24
C LEU A 254 7.23 8.86 3.77
N VAL A 255 8.43 9.38 3.50
CA VAL A 255 8.92 9.56 2.12
C VAL A 255 8.93 8.24 1.37
N ARG A 256 9.54 7.19 1.94
CA ARG A 256 9.59 5.87 1.32
C ARG A 256 8.19 5.31 1.04
N LEU A 257 7.23 5.50 1.96
CA LEU A 257 5.84 5.10 1.75
C LEU A 257 5.18 5.91 0.62
N LEU A 258 5.29 7.23 0.63
CA LEU A 258 4.71 8.09 -0.40
C LEU A 258 5.26 7.78 -1.80
N GLU A 259 6.53 7.37 -1.88
CA GLU A 259 7.14 6.94 -3.14
C GLU A 259 6.51 5.68 -3.73
N THR A 260 6.04 4.73 -2.90
CA THR A 260 5.32 3.56 -3.40
C THR A 260 3.96 3.93 -3.98
N TRP A 261 3.40 5.06 -3.55
CA TRP A 261 2.18 5.65 -4.14
C TRP A 261 2.50 6.48 -5.39
N GLY A 262 3.76 6.54 -5.84
CA GLY A 262 4.18 7.38 -6.96
C GLY A 262 4.22 8.88 -6.66
N ILE A 263 4.18 9.27 -5.37
CA ILE A 263 4.32 10.65 -4.92
C ILE A 263 5.81 10.94 -4.75
N LYS A 264 6.33 11.87 -5.55
CA LYS A 264 7.74 12.23 -5.58
C LYS A 264 7.89 13.76 -5.63
N PRO A 265 8.82 14.34 -4.86
CA PRO A 265 9.07 15.78 -4.92
C PRO A 265 9.79 16.17 -6.22
N SER A 266 9.55 17.40 -6.66
CA SER A 266 10.34 18.12 -7.66
C SER A 266 11.37 19.05 -7.00
N ALA A 267 11.06 19.55 -5.81
CA ALA A 267 11.97 20.33 -4.97
C ALA A 267 11.73 19.98 -3.50
N VAL A 268 12.75 20.12 -2.67
CA VAL A 268 12.62 19.98 -1.21
C VAL A 268 13.24 21.14 -0.47
N THR A 269 12.65 21.48 0.66
CA THR A 269 13.25 22.36 1.67
C THR A 269 12.96 21.81 3.06
N SER A 270 13.54 22.41 4.09
CA SER A 270 13.40 21.92 5.45
C SER A 270 13.58 23.02 6.48
N HIS A 271 12.93 22.82 7.62
CA HIS A 271 13.17 23.61 8.81
C HIS A 271 14.07 22.84 9.78
N SER A 272 15.18 23.44 10.20
CA SER A 272 16.01 22.93 11.31
C SER A 272 16.41 21.45 11.09
N SER A 273 16.14 20.57 12.06
CA SER A 273 16.46 19.13 11.99
C SER A 273 15.79 18.36 10.84
N GLY A 274 14.77 18.93 10.20
CA GLY A 274 14.15 18.34 9.01
C GLY A 274 15.12 18.22 7.82
N GLU A 275 16.24 18.95 7.84
CA GLU A 275 17.32 18.90 6.84
C GLU A 275 17.86 17.48 6.61
N ILE A 276 17.85 16.65 7.66
CA ILE A 276 18.33 15.28 7.63
C ILE A 276 17.47 14.45 6.68
N ALA A 277 16.15 14.53 6.83
CA ALA A 277 15.20 13.81 5.99
C ALA A 277 15.10 14.43 4.58
N ALA A 278 15.21 15.75 4.44
CA ALA A 278 15.23 16.41 3.14
C ALA A 278 16.45 15.98 2.30
N THR A 279 17.63 15.90 2.92
CA THR A 279 18.88 15.50 2.26
C THR A 279 18.88 14.02 1.88
N TYR A 280 18.29 13.17 2.72
CA TYR A 280 17.99 11.79 2.34
C TYR A 280 17.05 11.73 1.12
N THR A 281 16.02 12.59 1.10
CA THR A 281 14.99 12.60 0.06
C THR A 281 15.51 12.99 -1.31
N VAL A 282 16.55 13.82 -1.40
CA VAL A 282 17.23 14.11 -2.69
C VAL A 282 18.29 13.06 -3.06
N GLY A 283 18.52 12.08 -2.18
CA GLY A 283 19.52 11.03 -2.38
C GLY A 283 20.96 11.49 -2.16
N ALA A 284 21.18 12.58 -1.41
CA ALA A 284 22.52 13.08 -1.10
C ALA A 284 23.18 12.30 0.05
N ILE A 285 22.39 11.67 0.92
CA ILE A 285 22.87 10.81 2.02
C ILE A 285 22.08 9.49 2.09
N SER A 286 22.71 8.43 2.59
CA SER A 286 22.05 7.15 2.87
C SER A 286 21.17 7.22 4.14
N LEU A 287 20.29 6.23 4.34
CA LEU A 287 19.51 6.15 5.60
C LEU A 287 20.44 5.98 6.80
N ARG A 288 21.51 5.17 6.66
CA ARG A 288 22.51 4.99 7.71
C ARG A 288 23.17 6.31 8.10
N LEU A 289 23.61 7.10 7.12
CA LEU A 289 24.21 8.40 7.38
C LEU A 289 23.20 9.38 7.99
N ALA A 290 21.95 9.39 7.51
CA ALA A 290 20.88 10.18 8.11
C ALA A 290 20.65 9.84 9.60
N MET A 291 20.63 8.54 9.95
CA MET A 291 20.52 8.11 11.35
C MET A 291 21.75 8.46 12.18
N GLY A 292 22.96 8.37 11.62
CA GLY A 292 24.19 8.81 12.30
C GLY A 292 24.22 10.31 12.60
N ILE A 293 23.85 11.13 11.62
CA ILE A 293 23.70 12.58 11.76
C ILE A 293 22.68 12.90 12.86
N ALA A 294 21.50 12.28 12.82
CA ALA A 294 20.46 12.48 13.83
C ALA A 294 20.91 12.04 15.23
N TYR A 295 21.51 10.86 15.35
CA TYR A 295 21.92 10.23 16.60
C TYR A 295 23.07 10.97 17.29
N TYR A 296 24.16 11.26 16.57
CA TYR A 296 25.29 11.95 17.19
C TYR A 296 24.94 13.39 17.55
N ARG A 297 24.11 14.05 16.75
CA ARG A 297 23.61 15.39 17.07
C ARG A 297 22.79 15.39 18.36
N SER A 298 21.85 14.46 18.51
CA SER A 298 20.99 14.41 19.70
C SER A 298 21.72 13.92 20.95
N ARG A 299 22.58 12.90 20.83
CA ARG A 299 23.35 12.34 21.94
C ARG A 299 24.33 13.36 22.51
N LEU A 300 25.13 13.99 21.64
CA LEU A 300 26.12 14.98 22.09
C LEU A 300 25.44 16.23 22.67
N ALA A 301 24.33 16.67 22.07
CA ALA A 301 23.53 17.76 22.64
C ALA A 301 23.04 17.39 24.05
N ALA A 302 22.47 16.20 24.23
CA ALA A 302 21.99 15.73 25.53
C ALA A 302 23.11 15.61 26.58
N GLU A 303 24.29 15.11 26.20
CA GLU A 303 25.46 15.03 27.10
C GLU A 303 25.90 16.41 27.59
N VAL A 304 25.86 17.42 26.71
CA VAL A 304 26.23 18.80 27.09
C VAL A 304 25.15 19.46 27.94
N THR A 305 23.87 19.22 27.67
CA THR A 305 22.77 19.71 28.52
C THR A 305 22.90 19.21 29.96
N LEU A 306 23.32 17.96 30.15
CA LEU A 306 23.46 17.34 31.47
C LEU A 306 24.71 17.82 32.23
N ASN A 307 25.79 18.13 31.51
CA ASN A 307 27.12 18.31 32.12
C ASN A 307 27.64 19.77 32.14
N ARG A 308 26.90 20.76 31.63
CA ARG A 308 27.34 22.17 31.63
C ARG A 308 26.81 23.02 32.79
N PRO A 309 27.63 23.96 33.31
CA PRO A 309 27.18 24.97 34.26
C PRO A 309 26.32 26.08 33.63
N ILE A 310 26.44 26.32 32.32
CA ILE A 310 25.69 27.38 31.60
C ILE A 310 24.59 26.72 30.75
N LYS A 311 23.34 26.89 31.19
CA LYS A 311 22.15 26.45 30.45
C LYS A 311 21.71 27.51 29.44
N GLY A 312 21.25 27.05 28.29
CA GLY A 312 20.65 27.88 27.25
C GLY A 312 19.15 27.63 27.12
N SER A 313 18.43 28.59 26.55
CA SER A 313 17.00 28.51 26.24
C SER A 313 16.74 29.08 24.84
N MET A 314 15.53 28.82 24.32
CA MET A 314 15.06 29.39 23.06
C MET A 314 13.70 30.07 23.25
N LEU A 315 13.48 31.16 22.54
CA LEU A 315 12.27 31.98 22.58
C LEU A 315 11.69 32.11 21.16
N ALA A 316 10.42 31.76 20.98
CA ALA A 316 9.69 32.12 19.77
C ALA A 316 9.15 33.54 19.92
N VAL A 317 9.42 34.39 18.94
CA VAL A 317 9.09 35.82 18.91
C VAL A 317 8.23 36.11 17.67
N GLY A 318 7.14 36.85 17.86
CA GLY A 318 6.22 37.29 16.79
C GLY A 318 6.67 38.54 16.06
N LEU A 319 7.96 38.65 15.76
CA LEU A 319 8.57 39.74 14.98
C LEU A 319 9.52 39.17 13.92
N GLY A 320 9.79 39.98 12.89
CA GLY A 320 10.81 39.70 11.89
C GLY A 320 12.22 39.81 12.46
N HIS A 321 13.19 39.15 11.82
CA HIS A 321 14.53 39.03 12.39
C HIS A 321 15.25 40.38 12.56
N LEU A 322 14.99 41.36 11.68
CA LEU A 322 15.58 42.69 11.75
C LEU A 322 15.13 43.47 12.99
N ASP A 323 13.85 43.35 13.36
CA ASP A 323 13.31 43.99 14.57
C ASP A 323 13.86 43.28 15.82
N VAL A 324 13.89 41.94 15.79
CA VAL A 324 14.47 41.14 16.88
C VAL A 324 15.96 41.45 17.08
N GLU A 325 16.73 41.65 16.02
CA GLU A 325 18.13 42.05 16.09
C GLU A 325 18.30 43.40 16.80
N GLN A 326 17.42 44.37 16.54
CA GLN A 326 17.42 45.66 17.25
C GLN A 326 17.10 45.47 18.74
N ASP A 327 16.14 44.61 19.09
CA ASP A 327 15.82 44.33 20.50
C ASP A 327 16.94 43.58 21.22
N LEU A 328 17.69 42.72 20.51
CA LEU A 328 18.87 42.06 21.07
C LEU A 328 19.98 43.05 21.45
N GLU A 329 20.12 44.17 20.74
CA GLU A 329 21.07 45.24 21.10
C GLU A 329 20.67 46.00 22.38
N ARG A 330 19.40 45.93 22.77
CA ARG A 330 18.85 46.61 23.95
C ARG A 330 19.05 45.81 25.25
N LEU A 331 19.45 44.55 25.15
CA LEU A 331 19.68 43.68 26.31
C LEU A 331 20.83 44.19 27.19
N THR A 332 20.62 44.14 28.51
CA THR A 332 21.53 44.68 29.50
C THR A 332 22.40 43.57 30.11
N GLY A 333 23.71 43.62 29.83
CA GLY A 333 24.73 42.76 30.46
C GLY A 333 25.49 41.84 29.49
N ASP A 334 26.41 41.02 30.01
CA ASP A 334 27.25 40.08 29.23
C ASP A 334 26.48 38.84 28.68
N ALA A 335 25.16 38.89 28.68
CA ALA A 335 24.30 37.77 28.30
C ALA A 335 23.98 37.82 26.80
N ARG A 336 24.71 37.02 26.00
CA ARG A 336 24.52 36.95 24.54
C ARG A 336 23.34 36.04 24.17
N ALA A 337 22.42 36.57 23.38
CA ALA A 337 21.43 35.83 22.60
C ALA A 337 21.61 36.16 21.11
N VAL A 338 21.17 35.25 20.24
CA VAL A 338 21.29 35.38 18.79
C VAL A 338 20.01 34.90 18.11
N VAL A 339 19.74 35.43 16.92
CA VAL A 339 18.73 34.85 16.03
C VAL A 339 19.17 33.44 15.63
N ALA A 340 18.32 32.46 15.90
CA ALA A 340 18.59 31.05 15.68
C ALA A 340 17.80 30.49 14.49
N CYS A 341 16.56 30.94 14.30
CA CYS A 341 15.74 30.58 13.15
C CYS A 341 14.97 31.79 12.65
N ILE A 342 15.00 32.03 11.34
CA ILE A 342 14.12 32.96 10.65
C ILE A 342 12.99 32.12 10.04
N ASN A 343 11.83 32.07 10.70
CA ASN A 343 10.73 31.16 10.32
C ASN A 343 9.80 31.79 9.28
N SER A 344 9.58 33.10 9.35
CA SER A 344 8.75 33.87 8.43
C SER A 344 9.09 35.37 8.58
N PRO A 345 8.52 36.26 7.73
CA PRO A 345 8.73 37.71 7.87
C PRO A 345 8.33 38.29 9.23
N SER A 346 7.43 37.61 9.96
CA SER A 346 6.93 38.02 11.27
C SER A 346 7.14 36.97 12.38
N SER A 347 7.99 35.96 12.16
CA SER A 347 8.27 34.94 13.17
C SER A 347 9.75 34.55 13.21
N THR A 348 10.35 34.80 14.36
CA THR A 348 11.77 34.55 14.61
C THR A 348 11.95 33.72 15.88
N THR A 349 12.89 32.78 15.86
CA THR A 349 13.31 32.06 17.06
C THR A 349 14.67 32.57 17.51
N VAL A 350 14.77 33.00 18.76
CA VAL A 350 16.01 33.45 19.41
C VAL A 350 16.56 32.35 20.29
N ALA A 351 17.89 32.19 20.32
CA ALA A 351 18.57 31.26 21.21
C ALA A 351 19.69 31.95 21.99
N GLY A 352 19.80 31.65 23.29
CA GLY A 352 20.78 32.33 24.13
C GLY A 352 20.86 31.76 25.54
N LYS A 353 21.62 32.46 26.40
CA LYS A 353 21.63 32.18 27.84
C LYS A 353 20.23 32.40 28.41
N ILE A 354 19.85 31.64 29.44
CA ILE A 354 18.53 31.80 30.08
C ILE A 354 18.26 33.27 30.41
N ALA A 355 19.16 33.94 31.13
CA ALA A 355 18.99 35.35 31.53
C ALA A 355 18.69 36.30 30.36
N ALA A 356 19.38 36.17 29.23
CA ALA A 356 19.13 36.99 28.03
C ALA A 356 17.75 36.70 27.44
N ILE A 357 17.32 35.44 27.45
CA ILE A 357 15.98 35.04 27.00
C ILE A 357 14.89 35.57 27.94
N GLU A 358 15.11 35.59 29.26
CA GLU A 358 14.12 36.13 30.21
C GLU A 358 13.99 37.65 30.10
N GLU A 359 15.12 38.34 29.89
CA GLU A 359 15.14 39.78 29.67
C GLU A 359 14.43 40.14 28.36
N LEU A 360 14.75 39.46 27.26
CA LEU A 360 14.08 39.66 25.98
C LEU A 360 12.58 39.36 26.07
N GLU A 361 12.18 38.27 26.71
CA GLU A 361 10.77 37.95 26.94
C GLU A 361 10.06 39.05 27.73
N THR A 362 10.71 39.61 28.76
CA THR A 362 10.15 40.69 29.57
C THR A 362 10.00 41.98 28.75
N LEU A 363 11.01 42.33 27.96
CA LEU A 363 11.00 43.50 27.06
C LEU A 363 9.84 43.39 26.06
N LEU A 364 9.77 42.26 25.34
CA LEU A 364 8.75 42.04 24.32
C LEU A 364 7.34 41.96 24.91
N THR A 365 7.18 41.33 26.07
CA THR A 365 5.87 41.28 26.76
C THR A 365 5.41 42.67 27.19
N ALA A 366 6.34 43.54 27.62
CA ALA A 366 6.02 44.93 27.98
C ALA A 366 5.59 45.76 26.76
N GLU A 367 6.01 45.37 25.56
CA GLU A 367 5.65 45.99 24.28
C GLU A 367 4.45 45.29 23.59
N ASP A 368 3.75 44.37 24.28
CA ASP A 368 2.62 43.57 23.79
C ASP A 368 2.95 42.70 22.55
N VAL A 369 4.23 42.29 22.44
CA VAL A 369 4.72 41.40 21.40
C VAL A 369 4.65 39.95 21.85
N PHE A 370 4.22 39.05 20.95
CA PHE A 370 4.21 37.62 21.22
C PHE A 370 5.63 37.11 21.52
N ALA A 371 5.85 36.61 22.73
CA ALA A 371 7.08 35.94 23.15
C ALA A 371 6.72 34.66 23.93
N ARG A 372 7.24 33.51 23.50
CA ARG A 372 6.98 32.22 24.17
C ARG A 372 8.22 31.35 24.23
N ARG A 373 8.64 30.99 25.44
CA ARG A 373 9.75 30.04 25.63
C ARG A 373 9.42 28.68 25.02
N LEU A 374 10.38 28.13 24.28
CA LEU A 374 10.29 26.78 23.73
C LEU A 374 10.66 25.76 24.80
N ARG A 375 10.00 24.59 24.77
CA ARG A 375 10.29 23.47 25.67
C ARG A 375 11.52 22.70 25.21
N VAL A 376 12.66 23.36 25.21
CA VAL A 376 13.97 22.79 24.86
C VAL A 376 15.00 23.25 25.88
N ASP A 377 15.76 22.31 26.41
CA ASP A 377 16.79 22.59 27.42
C ASP A 377 18.13 23.00 26.79
N THR A 378 18.11 23.41 25.51
CA THR A 378 19.29 23.62 24.67
C THR A 378 19.06 24.76 23.69
N ALA A 379 19.99 25.71 23.65
CA ALA A 379 20.00 26.84 22.72
C ALA A 379 20.63 26.43 21.37
N TYR A 380 19.85 25.75 20.52
CA TYR A 380 20.31 25.34 19.18
C TYR A 380 20.64 26.53 18.27
N TYR A 381 21.52 26.30 17.27
CA TYR A 381 21.95 27.32 16.30
C TYR A 381 22.55 28.57 16.96
N SER A 382 23.30 28.34 18.03
CA SER A 382 23.99 29.39 18.77
C SER A 382 25.38 28.92 19.20
N HIS A 383 26.16 29.83 19.79
CA HIS A 383 27.45 29.53 20.41
C HIS A 383 27.39 28.44 21.50
N HIS A 384 26.20 28.07 21.99
CA HIS A 384 26.03 26.94 22.91
C HIS A 384 26.35 25.58 22.25
N MET A 385 26.31 25.49 20.92
CA MET A 385 26.60 24.27 20.15
C MET A 385 28.09 24.12 19.75
N GLU A 386 28.90 25.17 19.83
CA GLU A 386 30.36 25.13 19.62
C GLU A 386 31.07 23.94 20.33
N PRO A 387 30.78 23.61 21.60
CA PRO A 387 31.53 22.60 22.35
C PRO A 387 31.34 21.18 21.82
N ILE A 388 30.21 20.92 21.14
CA ILE A 388 29.94 19.62 20.54
C ILE A 388 30.35 19.56 19.07
N ALA A 389 30.64 20.71 18.45
CA ALA A 389 30.83 20.79 17.01
C ALA A 389 32.00 19.92 16.53
N GLU A 390 33.12 19.93 17.24
CA GLU A 390 34.28 19.11 16.87
C GLU A 390 34.05 17.62 17.09
N SER A 391 33.55 17.23 18.27
CA SER A 391 33.20 15.83 18.57
C SER A 391 32.17 15.27 17.59
N TYR A 392 31.21 16.10 17.19
CA TYR A 392 30.19 15.76 16.19
C TYR A 392 30.82 15.55 14.81
N ARG A 393 31.66 16.47 14.33
CA ARG A 393 32.40 16.32 13.07
C ARG A 393 33.24 15.03 13.05
N GLN A 394 33.97 14.76 14.13
CA GLN A 394 34.80 13.56 14.25
C GLN A 394 33.97 12.28 14.24
N ALA A 395 32.81 12.26 14.89
CA ALA A 395 31.90 11.12 14.85
C ALA A 395 31.39 10.84 13.44
N LEU A 396 31.00 11.89 12.70
CA LEU A 396 30.55 11.76 11.31
C LEU A 396 31.66 11.32 10.36
N CYS A 397 32.89 11.78 10.54
CA CYS A 397 34.03 11.36 9.70
C CYS A 397 34.38 9.87 9.84
N LYS A 398 33.97 9.23 10.94
CA LYS A 398 34.17 7.79 11.19
C LYS A 398 33.06 6.92 10.61
N MET A 399 31.97 7.52 10.15
CA MET A 399 30.87 6.80 9.54
C MET A 399 31.30 6.23 8.19
N PRO A 400 30.88 5.00 7.84
CA PRO A 400 31.09 4.46 6.51
C PRO A 400 30.50 5.38 5.44
N THR A 401 31.29 5.63 4.40
CA THR A 401 30.85 6.31 3.19
C THR A 401 30.10 5.31 2.33
N ASP A 402 28.82 5.08 2.67
CA ASP A 402 27.93 4.31 1.82
C ASP A 402 27.56 5.18 0.60
N GLU A 403 27.74 4.66 -0.61
CA GLU A 403 27.20 5.34 -1.80
C GLU A 403 25.66 5.43 -1.66
N PRO A 404 25.05 6.59 -1.94
CA PRO A 404 23.61 6.69 -1.98
C PRO A 404 23.08 5.72 -3.05
N LYS A 405 22.28 4.73 -2.63
CA LYS A 405 21.77 3.64 -3.48
C LYS A 405 21.02 4.12 -4.73
N THR A 406 20.61 5.40 -4.79
CA THR A 406 20.02 6.04 -5.97
C THR A 406 20.27 7.55 -5.93
N LYS A 407 21.05 8.09 -6.89
CA LYS A 407 21.02 9.53 -7.17
C LYS A 407 19.67 9.88 -7.78
N ARG A 408 18.80 10.59 -7.06
CA ARG A 408 17.55 11.12 -7.61
C ARG A 408 17.87 12.38 -8.41
N GLN A 409 18.26 12.21 -9.69
CA GLN A 409 18.79 13.29 -10.55
C GLN A 409 17.86 14.49 -10.79
N THR A 410 16.60 14.46 -10.34
CA THR A 410 15.57 15.46 -10.67
C THR A 410 15.07 16.28 -9.48
N CYS A 411 15.64 16.14 -8.27
CA CYS A 411 15.16 16.85 -7.08
C CYS A 411 16.28 17.68 -6.45
N ILE A 412 16.05 18.98 -6.29
CA ILE A 412 17.01 19.93 -5.70
C ILE A 412 16.62 20.19 -4.24
N ALA A 413 17.62 20.22 -3.35
CA ALA A 413 17.45 20.60 -1.95
C ALA A 413 17.85 22.06 -1.76
N PHE A 414 16.95 22.84 -1.17
CA PHE A 414 17.16 24.23 -0.79
C PHE A 414 17.08 24.30 0.74
N ALA A 415 18.21 24.18 1.41
CA ALA A 415 18.32 24.19 2.86
C ALA A 415 19.76 24.48 3.30
N SER A 416 19.94 24.86 4.57
CA SER A 416 21.27 24.97 5.19
C SER A 416 22.06 23.64 5.07
N PRO A 417 23.41 23.69 5.00
CA PRO A 417 24.22 22.49 4.89
C PRO A 417 24.01 21.54 6.09
N VAL A 418 23.70 20.28 5.81
CA VAL A 418 23.48 19.26 6.84
C VAL A 418 24.67 19.18 7.78
N GLY A 419 24.39 19.25 9.08
CA GLY A 419 25.41 19.18 10.12
C GLY A 419 25.95 20.55 10.54
N SER A 420 25.42 21.64 10.01
CA SER A 420 25.62 22.97 10.59
C SER A 420 24.91 23.08 11.94
N LEU A 421 25.68 23.25 13.02
CA LEU A 421 25.15 23.33 14.39
C LEU A 421 24.98 24.77 14.90
N MET A 422 25.53 25.76 14.19
CA MET A 422 25.68 27.13 14.70
C MET A 422 25.18 28.21 13.74
N GLN A 423 24.98 27.88 12.47
CA GLN A 423 24.41 28.84 11.54
C GLN A 423 22.90 28.95 11.76
N PRO A 424 22.32 30.15 11.65
CA PRO A 424 20.87 30.31 11.75
C PRO A 424 20.16 29.51 10.67
N VAL A 425 18.96 29.03 11.01
CA VAL A 425 18.05 28.40 10.04
C VAL A 425 17.43 29.50 9.18
N GLN A 426 17.75 29.50 7.89
CA GLN A 426 17.24 30.44 6.89
C GLN A 426 16.03 29.86 6.16
N PHE A 427 14.90 29.67 6.86
CA PHE A 427 13.74 28.97 6.27
C PHE A 427 13.02 29.82 5.20
N VAL A 428 12.96 31.14 5.38
CA VAL A 428 12.35 32.05 4.40
C VAL A 428 13.07 31.94 3.05
N ASP A 429 14.37 32.18 3.03
CA ASP A 429 15.19 32.09 1.80
C ASP A 429 15.10 30.70 1.17
N ALA A 430 15.28 29.65 1.97
CA ALA A 430 15.22 28.27 1.51
C ALA A 430 13.86 27.89 0.89
N PHE A 431 12.76 28.44 1.43
CA PHE A 431 11.42 28.23 0.89
C PHE A 431 11.20 29.03 -0.39
N ILE A 432 11.65 30.29 -0.45
CA ILE A 432 11.59 31.13 -1.65
C ILE A 432 12.37 30.47 -2.79
N GLU A 433 13.61 30.05 -2.54
CA GLU A 433 14.44 29.34 -3.52
C GLU A 433 13.78 28.03 -3.98
N MET A 434 13.18 27.27 -3.04
CA MET A 434 12.45 26.06 -3.39
C MET A 434 11.30 26.34 -4.34
N VAL A 435 10.55 27.44 -4.17
CA VAL A 435 9.38 27.76 -4.99
C VAL A 435 9.74 28.46 -6.30
N GLN A 436 10.71 29.37 -6.30
CA GLN A 436 11.09 30.13 -7.48
C GLN A 436 12.04 29.34 -8.39
N GLY A 437 12.80 28.37 -7.85
CA GLY A 437 13.79 27.60 -8.58
C GLY A 437 15.03 28.42 -8.93
N ASP A 438 15.86 27.87 -9.82
CA ASP A 438 17.03 28.59 -10.34
C ASP A 438 16.55 29.75 -11.24
N LEU A 439 16.72 30.99 -10.76
CA LEU A 439 16.32 32.25 -11.42
C LEU A 439 16.92 32.44 -12.83
N SER A 440 17.78 31.51 -13.29
CA SER A 440 18.48 31.56 -14.56
C SER A 440 17.67 31.07 -15.78
N VAL A 441 16.50 30.43 -15.60
CA VAL A 441 15.85 29.70 -16.72
C VAL A 441 14.52 30.29 -17.20
N ASP A 442 13.70 30.93 -16.35
CA ASP A 442 12.56 31.77 -16.76
C ASP A 442 11.91 32.42 -15.51
N ALA A 443 11.93 33.75 -15.41
CA ALA A 443 11.43 34.52 -14.25
C ALA A 443 9.90 34.43 -14.03
N ALA A 444 9.16 33.73 -14.90
CA ALA A 444 7.71 33.66 -14.89
C ALA A 444 7.13 32.29 -14.48
N SER A 445 7.98 31.29 -14.15
CA SER A 445 7.52 29.96 -13.76
C SER A 445 8.10 29.52 -12.42
N HIS A 446 7.25 29.40 -11.41
CA HIS A 446 7.59 28.72 -10.15
C HIS A 446 7.94 27.26 -10.41
N SER A 447 8.81 26.66 -9.62
CA SER A 447 9.31 25.28 -9.75
C SER A 447 8.35 24.24 -9.17
N VAL A 448 7.39 24.66 -8.34
CA VAL A 448 6.41 23.80 -7.64
C VAL A 448 5.00 24.35 -7.79
N ASP A 449 4.02 23.45 -7.76
CA ASP A 449 2.60 23.76 -7.89
C ASP A 449 1.82 23.38 -6.61
N ILE A 450 2.35 22.49 -5.77
CA ILE A 450 1.74 22.00 -4.54
C ILE A 450 2.81 21.87 -3.45
N ILE A 451 2.47 22.25 -2.21
CA ILE A 451 3.33 22.06 -1.03
C ILE A 451 2.82 20.89 -0.20
N VAL A 452 3.73 19.95 0.11
CA VAL A 452 3.47 18.84 1.02
C VAL A 452 4.43 18.92 2.21
N GLU A 453 3.90 19.14 3.40
CA GLU A 453 4.69 19.13 4.64
C GLU A 453 4.87 17.70 5.16
N ILE A 454 6.12 17.25 5.22
CA ILE A 454 6.53 15.93 5.71
C ILE A 454 6.99 16.05 7.16
N GLY A 455 6.24 15.42 8.06
CA GLY A 455 6.51 15.46 9.48
C GLY A 455 5.55 14.63 10.32
N PRO A 456 5.83 14.50 11.63
CA PRO A 456 4.91 13.89 12.59
C PRO A 456 3.64 14.74 12.83
N HIS A 457 3.70 16.03 12.49
CA HIS A 457 2.57 16.96 12.52
C HIS A 457 2.89 18.19 11.64
N THR A 458 1.87 18.82 11.07
CA THR A 458 1.93 20.16 10.47
C THR A 458 2.33 21.25 11.48
N ALA A 459 3.57 21.69 11.45
CA ALA A 459 4.13 22.77 12.27
C ALA A 459 4.51 24.03 11.46
N LEU A 460 4.72 23.94 10.14
CA LEU A 460 5.18 25.09 9.33
C LEU A 460 4.05 25.78 8.57
N GLY A 461 2.81 25.30 8.66
CA GLY A 461 1.67 25.91 7.98
C GLY A 461 1.49 27.41 8.27
N GLY A 462 1.61 27.84 9.53
CA GLY A 462 1.55 29.27 9.87
C GLY A 462 2.66 30.09 9.21
N PRO A 463 3.94 29.78 9.48
CA PRO A 463 5.08 30.44 8.84
C PRO A 463 5.02 30.44 7.30
N ILE A 464 4.61 29.34 6.67
CA ILE A 464 4.46 29.26 5.21
C ILE A 464 3.38 30.22 4.73
N GLN A 465 2.22 30.30 5.40
CA GLN A 465 1.18 31.26 5.03
C GLN A 465 1.66 32.71 5.13
N GLU A 466 2.51 33.04 6.11
CA GLU A 466 3.14 34.36 6.23
C GLU A 466 4.18 34.62 5.13
N ILE A 467 5.00 33.62 4.74
CA ILE A 467 5.94 33.79 3.62
C ILE A 467 5.18 34.04 2.31
N LEU A 468 4.06 33.36 2.10
CA LEU A 468 3.23 33.51 0.90
C LEU A 468 2.53 34.89 0.79
N THR A 469 2.65 35.78 1.79
CA THR A 469 2.15 37.17 1.68
C THR A 469 3.20 38.15 1.15
N LEU A 470 4.46 37.72 0.99
CA LEU A 470 5.52 38.56 0.41
C LEU A 470 5.21 38.92 -1.05
N GLU A 471 5.73 40.05 -1.51
CA GLU A 471 5.55 40.55 -2.89
C GLU A 471 5.99 39.50 -3.94
N ASP A 472 7.03 38.73 -3.62
CA ASP A 472 7.54 37.60 -4.40
C ASP A 472 6.49 36.52 -4.72
N PHE A 473 5.38 36.46 -3.96
CA PHE A 473 4.30 35.49 -4.17
C PHE A 473 2.98 36.11 -4.63
N GLU A 474 2.95 37.39 -4.99
CA GLU A 474 1.72 38.06 -5.42
C GLU A 474 1.11 37.36 -6.65
N GLY A 475 -0.14 36.92 -6.52
CA GLY A 475 -0.87 36.20 -7.58
C GLY A 475 -0.57 34.70 -7.69
N ILE A 476 0.38 34.16 -6.91
CA ILE A 476 0.65 32.72 -6.84
C ILE A 476 -0.29 32.07 -5.83
N LYS A 477 -0.91 30.95 -6.22
CA LYS A 477 -1.67 30.10 -5.29
C LYS A 477 -0.98 28.75 -5.15
N LEU A 478 -0.44 28.47 -3.98
CA LEU A 478 0.18 27.20 -3.64
C LEU A 478 -0.66 26.45 -2.59
N PRO A 479 -1.41 25.41 -2.99
CA PRO A 479 -2.06 24.53 -2.05
C PRO A 479 -1.05 23.90 -1.10
N TYR A 480 -1.39 23.86 0.19
CA TYR A 480 -0.54 23.31 1.25
C TYR A 480 -1.25 22.17 1.97
N TYR A 481 -0.57 21.02 2.09
CA TYR A 481 -1.09 19.82 2.73
C TYR A 481 -0.06 19.18 3.67
N GLY A 482 -0.50 18.69 4.82
CA GLY A 482 0.34 17.93 5.75
C GLY A 482 0.27 16.43 5.53
N SER A 483 1.39 15.73 5.77
CA SER A 483 1.43 14.26 5.78
C SER A 483 0.71 13.68 7.00
N LEU A 484 0.95 14.24 8.19
CA LEU A 484 0.35 13.80 9.44
C LEU A 484 -0.19 15.00 10.22
N VAL A 485 -1.30 14.78 10.92
CA VAL A 485 -1.92 15.78 11.80
C VAL A 485 -1.99 15.21 13.22
N ARG A 486 -1.57 16.01 14.20
CA ARG A 486 -1.59 15.61 15.61
C ARG A 486 -3.03 15.32 16.03
N HIS A 487 -3.22 14.28 16.84
CA HIS A 487 -4.52 13.78 17.30
C HIS A 487 -5.43 13.19 16.20
N ALA A 488 -5.05 13.26 14.92
CA ALA A 488 -5.76 12.58 13.85
C ALA A 488 -5.25 11.14 13.66
N HIS A 489 -6.08 10.30 13.04
CA HIS A 489 -5.66 8.95 12.68
C HIS A 489 -4.62 9.01 11.56
N ALA A 490 -3.43 8.43 11.77
CA ALA A 490 -2.30 8.58 10.85
C ALA A 490 -2.58 8.02 9.44
N VAL A 491 -3.28 6.88 9.34
CA VAL A 491 -3.69 6.30 8.05
C VAL A 491 -4.65 7.24 7.32
N GLU A 492 -5.59 7.83 8.05
CA GLU A 492 -6.59 8.75 7.48
C GLU A 492 -5.92 10.05 7.01
N SER A 493 -4.94 10.55 7.77
CA SER A 493 -4.16 11.74 7.38
C SER A 493 -3.48 11.55 6.03
N LEU A 494 -2.83 10.40 5.80
CA LEU A 494 -2.20 10.13 4.51
C LEU A 494 -3.22 9.87 3.39
N GLN A 495 -4.37 9.26 3.67
CA GLN A 495 -5.45 9.12 2.69
C GLN A 495 -6.08 10.47 2.31
N ILE A 496 -6.19 11.40 3.26
CA ILE A 496 -6.60 12.79 3.01
C ILE A 496 -5.56 13.50 2.15
N LEU A 497 -4.26 13.34 2.44
CA LEU A 497 -3.18 13.86 1.58
C LEU A 497 -3.30 13.31 0.16
N ALA A 498 -3.46 12.00 -0.02
CA ALA A 498 -3.64 11.38 -1.33
C ALA A 498 -4.87 11.94 -2.07
N SER A 499 -5.99 12.11 -1.36
CA SER A 499 -7.22 12.69 -1.92
C SER A 499 -7.03 14.14 -2.37
N ASN A 500 -6.30 14.93 -1.59
CA ASN A 500 -5.96 16.31 -1.92
C ASN A 500 -5.03 16.38 -3.14
N LEU A 501 -4.03 15.51 -3.23
CA LEU A 501 -3.14 15.44 -4.40
C LEU A 501 -3.91 15.07 -5.68
N LEU A 502 -4.83 14.11 -5.61
CA LEU A 502 -5.71 13.77 -6.74
C LEU A 502 -6.58 14.96 -7.17
N LYS A 503 -7.10 15.72 -6.19
CA LYS A 503 -7.90 16.92 -6.43
C LYS A 503 -7.10 17.99 -7.18
N GLU A 504 -5.83 18.16 -6.86
CA GLU A 504 -4.95 19.10 -7.56
C GLU A 504 -4.47 18.55 -8.93
N GLY A 505 -4.90 17.34 -9.32
CA GLY A 505 -4.54 16.72 -10.60
C GLY A 505 -3.24 15.93 -10.57
N TYR A 506 -2.69 15.64 -9.39
CA TYR A 506 -1.51 14.79 -9.24
C TYR A 506 -1.91 13.31 -9.32
N ALA A 507 -1.45 12.63 -10.36
CA ALA A 507 -1.64 11.19 -10.50
C ALA A 507 -0.84 10.43 -9.44
N LEU A 508 -1.45 9.49 -8.74
CA LEU A 508 -0.81 8.59 -7.77
C LEU A 508 -1.34 7.16 -7.92
N ASP A 509 -0.58 6.18 -7.45
CA ASP A 509 -0.97 4.76 -7.44
C ASP A 509 -2.00 4.50 -6.32
N ILE A 510 -3.27 4.55 -6.72
CA ILE A 510 -4.41 4.35 -5.82
C ILE A 510 -4.46 2.90 -5.30
N GLU A 511 -3.91 1.95 -6.05
CA GLU A 511 -3.89 0.56 -5.64
C GLU A 511 -2.89 0.37 -4.49
N ALA A 512 -1.67 0.90 -4.62
CA ALA A 512 -0.67 0.89 -3.56
C ALA A 512 -1.15 1.61 -2.28
N ALA A 513 -1.94 2.69 -2.42
CA ALA A 513 -2.51 3.41 -1.30
C ALA A 513 -3.64 2.64 -0.58
N ASN A 514 -4.51 1.96 -1.33
CA ASN A 514 -5.68 1.26 -0.78
C ASN A 514 -5.40 -0.18 -0.35
N PHE A 515 -4.40 -0.83 -0.96
CA PHE A 515 -4.07 -2.23 -0.75
C PHE A 515 -2.60 -2.36 -0.32
N PRO A 516 -2.24 -1.92 0.89
CA PRO A 516 -0.85 -1.89 1.35
C PRO A 516 -0.20 -3.27 1.50
N GLN A 517 -0.99 -4.33 1.44
CA GLN A 517 -0.56 -5.73 1.44
C GLN A 517 -0.86 -6.44 0.11
N GLY A 518 -1.28 -5.72 -0.94
CA GLY A 518 -1.75 -6.26 -2.21
C GLY A 518 -3.26 -6.57 -2.23
N ARG A 519 -3.84 -6.69 -3.44
CA ARG A 519 -5.27 -7.01 -3.66
C ARG A 519 -5.61 -8.47 -3.38
N SER A 520 -4.63 -9.36 -3.52
CA SER A 520 -4.69 -10.74 -3.05
C SER A 520 -3.95 -10.81 -1.73
N GLN A 521 -4.52 -11.50 -0.74
CA GLN A 521 -3.66 -12.31 0.11
C GLN A 521 -2.95 -13.26 -0.85
N ASN A 522 -1.74 -12.89 -1.29
CA ASN A 522 -0.88 -13.80 -2.03
C ASN A 522 -0.75 -15.01 -1.10
N ARG A 523 -1.41 -16.10 -1.47
CA ARG A 523 -1.05 -17.38 -0.91
C ARG A 523 0.33 -17.63 -1.50
N ASP A 524 1.37 -17.54 -0.68
CA ASP A 524 2.74 -17.79 -1.13
C ASP A 524 2.88 -19.18 -1.77
N HIS A 525 1.93 -20.08 -1.49
CA HIS A 525 1.78 -21.37 -2.13
C HIS A 525 0.34 -21.58 -2.68
N PRO A 526 0.19 -22.11 -3.91
CA PRO A 526 -1.13 -22.49 -4.44
C PRO A 526 -1.76 -23.64 -3.60
N PRO A 527 -3.09 -23.80 -3.64
CA PRO A 527 -3.75 -24.96 -3.04
C PRO A 527 -3.20 -26.26 -3.65
N HIS A 528 -2.78 -27.18 -2.79
CA HIS A 528 -2.28 -28.48 -3.20
C HIS A 528 -3.40 -29.53 -3.15
N GLU A 529 -3.42 -30.47 -4.10
CA GLU A 529 -4.52 -31.42 -4.31
C GLU A 529 -4.84 -32.28 -3.07
N LEU A 530 -3.83 -32.70 -2.30
CA LEU A 530 -4.04 -33.52 -1.09
C LEU A 530 -4.30 -32.69 0.19
N ARG A 531 -3.44 -31.72 0.48
CA ARG A 531 -3.44 -30.94 1.74
C ARG A 531 -4.30 -29.67 1.71
N GLY A 532 -4.70 -29.21 0.53
CA GLY A 532 -5.41 -27.95 0.36
C GLY A 532 -4.50 -26.73 0.57
N SER A 533 -5.02 -25.71 1.25
CA SER A 533 -4.32 -24.42 1.44
C SER A 533 -3.80 -24.29 2.88
N LEU A 534 -2.60 -23.73 3.03
CA LEU A 534 -2.06 -23.35 4.33
C LEU A 534 -3.00 -22.31 4.98
N VAL A 535 -3.31 -22.49 6.26
CA VAL A 535 -4.13 -21.55 7.02
C VAL A 535 -3.29 -20.32 7.37
N PRO A 536 -3.71 -19.10 6.97
CA PRO A 536 -2.96 -17.88 7.28
C PRO A 536 -2.73 -17.69 8.78
N GLY A 537 -1.50 -17.31 9.17
CA GLY A 537 -1.14 -17.07 10.56
C GLY A 537 -0.85 -18.32 11.39
N THR A 538 -0.71 -19.49 10.75
CA THR A 538 -0.23 -20.70 11.42
C THR A 538 1.23 -20.58 11.87
N ASN A 539 1.59 -21.23 12.97
CA ASN A 539 2.98 -21.33 13.42
C ASN A 539 3.77 -22.27 12.47
N PRO A 540 4.95 -21.89 11.95
CA PRO A 540 5.82 -22.76 11.15
C PRO A 540 6.20 -24.10 11.82
N GLU A 541 6.28 -24.16 13.15
CA GLU A 541 6.55 -25.40 13.88
C GLU A 541 5.32 -26.30 14.04
N THR A 542 4.12 -25.72 13.88
CA THR A 542 2.84 -26.44 13.92
C THR A 542 1.90 -25.97 12.80
N PRO A 543 2.25 -26.20 11.52
CA PRO A 543 1.47 -25.74 10.40
C PRO A 543 0.12 -26.47 10.30
N VAL A 544 -0.89 -25.71 9.89
CA VAL A 544 -2.24 -26.20 9.68
C VAL A 544 -2.66 -25.92 8.25
N TRP A 545 -3.23 -26.92 7.60
CA TRP A 545 -3.82 -26.82 6.27
C TRP A 545 -5.31 -27.09 6.32
N ARG A 546 -6.03 -26.45 5.40
CA ARG A 546 -7.48 -26.58 5.21
C ARG A 546 -7.76 -27.00 3.78
N HIS A 547 -8.55 -28.05 3.62
CA HIS A 547 -8.95 -28.60 2.34
C HIS A 547 -10.46 -28.87 2.34
N ILE A 548 -11.17 -28.52 1.27
CA ILE A 548 -12.54 -28.96 1.04
C ILE A 548 -12.48 -30.06 -0.01
N LEU A 549 -12.60 -31.31 0.41
CA LEU A 549 -12.49 -32.45 -0.49
C LEU A 549 -13.85 -32.78 -1.08
N ARG A 550 -13.96 -32.72 -2.41
CA ARG A 550 -15.16 -33.09 -3.17
C ARG A 550 -14.92 -34.35 -3.97
N ALA A 551 -15.94 -35.21 -4.09
CA ALA A 551 -15.83 -36.42 -4.91
C ALA A 551 -15.45 -36.14 -6.38
N THR A 552 -15.76 -34.95 -6.89
CA THR A 552 -15.51 -34.54 -8.29
C THR A 552 -14.13 -33.97 -8.56
N GLU A 553 -13.32 -33.73 -7.53
CA GLU A 553 -12.03 -33.03 -7.67
C GLU A 553 -10.87 -34.01 -7.88
N PRO A 554 -10.53 -34.90 -6.93
CA PRO A 554 -9.59 -35.98 -7.19
C PRO A 554 -10.32 -37.15 -7.88
N PRO A 555 -9.98 -37.49 -9.14
CA PRO A 555 -10.68 -38.54 -9.89
C PRO A 555 -10.62 -39.92 -9.22
N TRP A 556 -9.55 -40.19 -8.46
CA TRP A 556 -9.31 -41.47 -7.80
C TRP A 556 -10.19 -41.72 -6.55
N VAL A 557 -10.77 -40.68 -5.94
CA VAL A 557 -11.66 -40.85 -4.78
C VAL A 557 -12.93 -41.60 -5.15
N GLN A 558 -13.45 -41.36 -6.36
CA GLN A 558 -14.66 -42.01 -6.86
C GLN A 558 -14.46 -43.52 -7.06
N ASP A 559 -13.21 -43.95 -7.25
CA ASP A 559 -12.86 -45.35 -7.47
C ASP A 559 -12.62 -46.12 -6.16
N HIS A 560 -12.37 -45.42 -5.04
CA HIS A 560 -12.13 -46.05 -3.73
C HIS A 560 -13.41 -46.20 -2.90
N VAL A 561 -14.28 -47.12 -3.34
CA VAL A 561 -15.57 -47.42 -2.73
C VAL A 561 -15.52 -48.72 -1.92
N ILE A 562 -15.83 -48.65 -0.63
CA ILE A 562 -15.93 -49.82 0.26
C ILE A 562 -17.31 -49.83 0.90
N GLN A 563 -18.04 -50.95 0.78
CA GLN A 563 -19.41 -51.09 1.29
C GLN A 563 -20.35 -49.96 0.84
N SER A 564 -20.26 -49.59 -0.46
CA SER A 564 -21.06 -48.53 -1.08
C SER A 564 -20.84 -47.12 -0.51
N LYS A 565 -19.73 -46.90 0.21
CA LYS A 565 -19.29 -45.58 0.67
C LYS A 565 -17.96 -45.22 0.02
N MET A 566 -17.86 -44.01 -0.52
CA MET A 566 -16.57 -43.44 -0.94
C MET A 566 -15.76 -43.15 0.32
N LEU A 567 -14.64 -43.84 0.49
CA LEU A 567 -13.75 -43.66 1.63
C LEU A 567 -12.47 -42.99 1.17
N TYR A 568 -11.97 -42.03 1.94
CA TYR A 568 -10.61 -41.54 1.75
C TYR A 568 -9.64 -42.71 1.96
N PRO A 569 -8.79 -43.06 0.98
CA PRO A 569 -7.88 -44.19 1.08
C PRO A 569 -6.94 -44.01 2.26
N GLY A 570 -6.70 -45.09 3.01
CA GLY A 570 -5.81 -45.04 4.17
C GLY A 570 -4.35 -44.71 3.82
N CYS A 571 -3.92 -45.03 2.59
CA CYS A 571 -2.58 -44.69 2.08
C CYS A 571 -2.43 -43.20 1.81
N GLU A 572 -3.51 -42.48 1.48
CA GLU A 572 -3.46 -41.05 1.20
C GLU A 572 -3.14 -40.22 2.44
N PHE A 573 -3.41 -40.73 3.65
CA PHE A 573 -2.94 -40.08 4.88
C PHE A 573 -1.41 -40.08 4.99
N ILE A 574 -0.72 -41.05 4.39
CA ILE A 574 0.74 -41.11 4.35
C ILE A 574 1.26 -40.08 3.34
N CYS A 575 0.69 -40.05 2.13
CA CYS A 575 1.02 -39.05 1.12
C CYS A 575 0.79 -37.62 1.64
N LEU A 576 -0.33 -37.40 2.33
CA LEU A 576 -0.65 -36.14 3.00
C LEU A 576 0.40 -35.76 4.06
N ALA A 577 0.93 -36.73 4.81
CA ALA A 577 1.98 -36.51 5.79
C ALA A 577 3.30 -36.07 5.15
N ILE A 578 3.65 -36.73 4.05
CA ILE A 578 4.84 -36.42 3.24
C ILE A 578 4.76 -34.99 2.70
N GLU A 579 3.66 -34.65 2.03
CA GLU A 579 3.45 -33.32 1.45
C GLU A 579 3.38 -32.21 2.53
N ALA A 580 2.81 -32.53 3.70
CA ALA A 580 2.78 -31.59 4.83
C ALA A 580 4.20 -31.35 5.39
N ALA A 581 5.02 -32.40 5.52
CA ALA A 581 6.39 -32.30 6.00
C ALA A 581 7.29 -31.50 5.04
N MET A 582 7.16 -31.74 3.73
CA MET A 582 7.92 -30.99 2.71
C MET A 582 7.68 -29.48 2.82
N GLN A 583 6.43 -29.04 2.90
CA GLN A 583 6.15 -27.60 3.01
C GLN A 583 6.40 -27.04 4.41
N GLN A 584 6.32 -27.86 5.48
CA GLN A 584 6.75 -27.41 6.79
C GLN A 584 8.23 -26.97 6.76
N LEU A 585 9.09 -27.72 6.06
CA LEU A 585 10.50 -27.37 5.87
C LEU A 585 10.68 -26.08 5.06
N GLU A 586 9.89 -25.90 3.98
CA GLU A 586 9.91 -24.67 3.18
C GLU A 586 9.54 -23.43 4.02
N ILE A 587 8.51 -23.54 4.87
CA ILE A 587 8.00 -22.41 5.68
C ILE A 587 8.91 -22.11 6.88
N ALA A 588 9.64 -23.10 7.40
CA ALA A 588 10.54 -22.92 8.54
C ALA A 588 11.86 -22.20 8.19
N GLU A 589 12.10 -21.86 6.91
CA GLU A 589 13.35 -21.26 6.39
C GLU A 589 14.61 -22.12 6.70
N GLU A 590 14.46 -23.42 7.00
CA GLU A 590 15.55 -24.35 7.36
C GLU A 590 16.20 -25.06 6.16
N GLN A 591 16.23 -24.46 4.96
CA GLN A 591 16.84 -25.09 3.79
C GLN A 591 17.84 -24.20 3.04
N GLU A 592 19.11 -24.41 3.36
CA GLU A 592 20.10 -24.75 2.33
C GLU A 592 20.51 -26.23 2.60
N ASP A 593 20.21 -27.13 1.66
CA ASP A 593 20.74 -28.51 1.57
C ASP A 593 20.19 -29.64 2.47
N CYS A 594 18.87 -29.78 2.61
CA CYS A 594 18.24 -30.96 3.25
C CYS A 594 17.38 -31.78 2.28
N GLU A 595 17.81 -32.99 1.90
CA GLU A 595 17.04 -33.93 1.06
C GLU A 595 16.38 -35.02 1.92
N ILE A 596 15.08 -35.29 1.70
CA ILE A 596 14.33 -36.29 2.48
C ILE A 596 14.72 -37.71 2.03
N SER A 597 15.44 -38.47 2.85
CA SER A 597 15.96 -39.81 2.47
C SER A 597 15.02 -40.98 2.77
N GLY A 598 13.97 -40.79 3.58
CA GLY A 598 13.02 -41.85 3.89
C GLY A 598 11.96 -41.48 4.92
N TYR A 599 10.91 -42.31 5.00
CA TYR A 599 9.81 -42.20 5.96
C TYR A 599 9.69 -43.49 6.75
N GLN A 600 9.67 -43.40 8.08
CA GLN A 600 9.24 -44.52 8.94
C GLN A 600 7.94 -44.16 9.65
N ASN A 601 7.05 -45.15 9.69
CA ASN A 601 5.77 -45.08 10.37
C ASN A 601 5.85 -45.95 11.65
N PRO A 602 6.05 -45.37 12.85
CA PRO A 602 6.16 -46.12 14.09
C PRO A 602 4.81 -46.65 14.60
N GLY A 603 3.68 -46.25 14.00
CA GLY A 603 2.35 -46.67 14.42
C GLY A 603 1.26 -45.72 13.91
N HIS A 604 0.20 -46.31 13.36
CA HIS A 604 -1.03 -45.57 13.02
C HIS A 604 -2.11 -45.95 14.03
N GLU A 605 -2.58 -44.98 14.81
CA GLU A 605 -3.85 -45.12 15.51
C GLU A 605 -4.94 -44.60 14.55
N ARG A 606 -5.52 -45.51 13.75
CA ARG A 606 -6.68 -45.17 12.91
C ARG A 606 -7.90 -45.05 13.82
N ALA A 607 -8.33 -43.82 14.09
CA ALA A 607 -9.51 -43.56 14.90
C ALA A 607 -10.80 -43.91 14.12
N GLN A 608 -10.97 -43.39 12.89
CA GLN A 608 -12.19 -43.59 12.11
C GLN A 608 -11.97 -43.33 10.62
N ALA A 609 -12.54 -44.16 9.74
CA ALA A 609 -12.49 -43.94 8.29
C ALA A 609 -13.19 -42.63 7.89
N LEU A 610 -12.55 -41.85 7.01
CA LEU A 610 -13.10 -40.61 6.46
C LEU A 610 -14.03 -40.93 5.28
N VAL A 611 -15.32 -40.66 5.45
CA VAL A 611 -16.34 -40.85 4.40
C VAL A 611 -16.49 -39.55 3.61
N ILE A 612 -16.39 -39.64 2.29
CA ILE A 612 -16.47 -38.47 1.42
C ILE A 612 -17.90 -38.39 0.89
N PRO A 613 -18.65 -37.31 1.18
CA PRO A 613 -20.03 -37.19 0.77
C PRO A 613 -20.11 -36.91 -0.73
N ASP A 614 -21.04 -37.57 -1.41
CA ASP A 614 -21.41 -37.26 -2.79
C ASP A 614 -22.30 -36.01 -2.84
N THR A 615 -21.74 -34.88 -2.43
CA THR A 615 -22.44 -33.59 -2.43
C THR A 615 -21.57 -32.52 -3.04
N ALA A 616 -22.21 -31.52 -3.65
CA ALA A 616 -21.51 -30.36 -4.20
C ALA A 616 -20.75 -29.56 -3.13
N GLY A 617 -21.05 -29.71 -1.84
CA GLY A 617 -20.33 -29.03 -0.75
C GLY A 617 -19.01 -29.70 -0.36
N GLY A 618 -18.84 -30.99 -0.67
CA GLY A 618 -17.72 -31.80 -0.19
C GLY A 618 -17.69 -31.96 1.33
N ILE A 619 -16.52 -32.33 1.84
CA ILE A 619 -16.22 -32.38 3.28
C ILE A 619 -14.99 -31.54 3.58
N GLU A 620 -15.07 -30.75 4.65
CA GLU A 620 -13.91 -29.99 5.11
C GLU A 620 -12.97 -30.88 5.91
N ILE A 621 -11.71 -30.85 5.54
CA ILE A 621 -10.59 -31.56 6.14
C ILE A 621 -9.59 -30.52 6.66
N GLN A 622 -9.13 -30.73 7.88
CA GLN A 622 -8.02 -29.99 8.47
C GLN A 622 -6.87 -30.95 8.74
N THR A 623 -5.68 -30.56 8.30
CA THR A 623 -4.45 -31.30 8.53
C THR A 623 -3.55 -30.45 9.41
N ALA A 624 -3.02 -31.02 10.49
CA ALA A 624 -2.04 -30.37 11.33
C ALA A 624 -0.79 -31.24 11.41
N LEU A 625 0.38 -30.61 11.37
CA LEU A 625 1.66 -31.28 11.58
C LEU A 625 2.39 -30.57 12.71
N ARG A 626 3.06 -31.30 13.60
CA ARG A 626 3.79 -30.72 14.74
C ARG A 626 5.07 -31.48 15.02
N LEU A 627 6.17 -30.78 15.31
CA LEU A 627 7.39 -31.42 15.81
C LEU A 627 7.19 -32.06 17.21
N VAL A 628 7.72 -33.27 17.38
CA VAL A 628 7.70 -34.04 18.61
C VAL A 628 9.13 -34.31 19.07
N SER A 629 9.39 -34.16 20.37
CA SER A 629 10.71 -34.46 20.94
C SER A 629 10.92 -35.94 21.18
N ASP A 630 12.17 -36.40 21.09
CA ASP A 630 12.58 -37.80 21.29
C ASP A 630 12.10 -38.39 22.63
N LYS A 631 12.05 -37.56 23.68
CA LYS A 631 11.55 -37.95 25.00
C LYS A 631 10.06 -38.31 25.00
N ALA A 632 9.26 -37.68 24.14
CA ALA A 632 7.81 -37.90 24.11
C ALA A 632 7.41 -39.19 23.37
N ILE A 633 8.31 -39.77 22.58
CA ILE A 633 8.09 -41.00 21.78
C ILE A 633 8.71 -42.25 22.40
N GLY A 634 9.27 -42.16 23.61
CA GLY A 634 9.72 -43.33 24.37
C GLY A 634 11.00 -44.01 23.84
N LEU A 635 11.74 -43.36 22.95
CA LEU A 635 13.04 -43.85 22.49
C LEU A 635 14.09 -43.62 23.60
N GLN A 636 14.47 -44.69 24.32
CA GLN A 636 15.65 -44.72 25.19
C GLN A 636 16.86 -45.19 24.38
N ASP A 637 18.00 -44.47 24.53
CA ASP A 637 19.35 -44.83 24.06
C ASP A 637 19.72 -44.63 22.58
N TRP A 638 19.31 -43.54 21.93
CA TRP A 638 19.88 -43.16 20.62
C TRP A 638 20.82 -41.95 20.72
N LYS A 639 22.06 -42.14 20.26
CA LYS A 639 23.10 -41.11 20.21
C LYS A 639 22.69 -40.02 19.21
N GLU A 640 22.79 -38.77 19.64
CA GLU A 640 22.71 -37.56 18.80
C GLU A 640 23.50 -37.74 17.48
N PHE A 641 22.78 -37.98 16.40
CA PHE A 641 23.18 -37.56 15.07
C PHE A 641 21.99 -36.76 14.53
N GLY A 642 22.14 -35.43 14.48
CA GLY A 642 21.10 -34.45 14.16
C GLY A 642 20.66 -34.45 12.69
N LEU A 643 20.30 -35.63 12.16
CA LEU A 643 19.89 -35.85 10.78
C LEU A 643 18.46 -36.39 10.66
N ARG A 644 17.65 -36.35 11.73
CA ARG A 644 16.26 -36.83 11.72
C ARG A 644 15.36 -35.97 12.59
N SER A 645 14.12 -35.80 12.18
CA SER A 645 13.05 -35.16 12.95
C SER A 645 11.80 -36.02 12.98
N PHE A 646 11.03 -35.93 14.06
CA PHE A 646 9.74 -36.61 14.19
C PHE A 646 8.61 -35.59 14.21
N GLN A 647 7.64 -35.76 13.32
CA GLN A 647 6.43 -34.96 13.25
C GLN A 647 5.21 -35.82 13.57
N LEU A 648 4.27 -35.27 14.32
CA LEU A 648 2.95 -35.84 14.54
C LEU A 648 1.96 -35.25 13.54
N LEU A 649 1.43 -36.08 12.66
CA LEU A 649 0.32 -35.73 11.78
C LEU A 649 -1.00 -35.98 12.51
N GLU A 650 -1.90 -35.01 12.44
CA GLU A 650 -3.31 -35.18 12.79
C GLU A 650 -4.22 -34.73 11.65
N VAL A 651 -5.21 -35.55 11.31
CA VAL A 651 -6.19 -35.24 10.26
C VAL A 651 -7.60 -35.26 10.85
N PHE A 652 -8.32 -34.16 10.66
CA PHE A 652 -9.68 -33.96 11.14
C PHE A 652 -10.63 -33.66 10.00
N SER A 653 -11.91 -33.98 10.17
CA SER A 653 -12.98 -33.45 9.34
C SER A 653 -14.08 -32.83 10.19
N ILE A 654 -14.89 -31.97 9.57
CA ILE A 654 -16.08 -31.43 10.22
C ILE A 654 -17.29 -32.30 9.94
N THR A 655 -18.00 -32.72 10.99
CA THR A 655 -19.25 -33.46 10.83
C THR A 655 -20.39 -32.52 10.47
N SER A 656 -21.53 -33.07 10.03
CA SER A 656 -22.78 -32.32 9.82
C SER A 656 -23.31 -31.62 11.07
N GLU A 657 -22.85 -32.04 12.26
CA GLU A 657 -23.17 -31.42 13.55
C GLU A 657 -22.16 -30.34 13.96
N ASN A 658 -21.28 -29.90 13.05
CA ASN A 658 -20.26 -28.88 13.27
C ASN A 658 -19.23 -29.27 14.37
N ARG A 659 -18.93 -30.57 14.49
CA ARG A 659 -17.92 -31.10 15.42
C ARG A 659 -16.71 -31.62 14.64
N TRP A 660 -15.51 -31.33 15.14
CA TRP A 660 -14.28 -31.90 14.60
C TRP A 660 -14.15 -33.37 15.00
N MET A 661 -13.95 -34.22 14.00
CA MET A 661 -13.73 -35.66 14.14
C MET A 661 -12.33 -36.00 13.66
N ARG A 662 -11.54 -36.69 14.48
CA ARG A 662 -10.19 -37.14 14.10
C ARG A 662 -10.25 -38.44 13.32
N HIS A 663 -9.57 -38.51 12.18
CA HIS A 663 -9.54 -39.67 11.30
C HIS A 663 -8.19 -40.41 11.34
N ALA A 664 -7.11 -39.66 11.41
CA ALA A 664 -5.76 -40.20 11.46
C ALA A 664 -4.91 -39.45 12.48
N GLN A 665 -4.08 -40.21 13.20
CA GLN A 665 -2.98 -39.71 14.00
C GLN A 665 -1.78 -40.65 13.77
N GLY A 666 -0.62 -40.09 13.47
CA GLY A 666 0.57 -40.89 13.18
C GLY A 666 1.85 -40.09 13.26
N LEU A 667 2.93 -40.77 13.64
CA LEU A 667 4.26 -40.20 13.60
C LEU A 667 4.86 -40.38 12.20
N VAL A 668 5.46 -39.30 11.70
CA VAL A 668 6.26 -39.24 10.50
C VAL A 668 7.68 -38.97 10.95
N MET A 669 8.62 -39.78 10.51
CA MET A 669 10.04 -39.46 10.64
C MET A 669 10.53 -38.91 9.32
N VAL A 670 11.18 -37.75 9.35
CA VAL A 670 11.87 -37.16 8.21
C VAL A 670 13.37 -37.30 8.46
N GLU A 671 14.06 -37.94 7.53
CA GLU A 671 15.51 -38.07 7.52
C GLU A 671 16.15 -37.04 6.57
N PHE A 672 17.26 -36.44 6.99
CA PHE A 672 17.99 -35.42 6.25
C PHE A 672 19.35 -35.97 5.79
N ASN A 673 19.70 -35.76 4.52
CA ASN A 673 21.05 -36.02 4.00
C ASN A 673 21.96 -34.80 4.16
N ASN A 674 23.21 -35.01 4.56
CA ASN A 674 24.22 -33.95 4.67
C ASN A 674 24.99 -33.83 3.35
N VAL A 675 24.70 -32.82 2.51
CA VAL A 675 25.28 -32.69 1.15
C VAL A 675 26.79 -32.34 1.17
N GLN A 676 27.36 -31.95 2.32
CA GLN A 676 28.77 -31.54 2.40
C GLN A 676 29.82 -32.66 2.41
N ASN A 677 29.45 -33.94 2.47
CA ASN A 677 30.41 -35.05 2.32
C ASN A 677 29.85 -36.10 1.37
N GLY A 678 30.26 -36.04 0.09
CA GLY A 678 29.82 -36.93 -0.98
C GLY A 678 30.23 -38.40 -0.81
N VAL A 679 29.70 -39.08 0.21
CA VAL A 679 29.79 -40.53 0.39
C VAL A 679 28.39 -41.05 0.65
N SER A 680 27.87 -41.85 -0.28
CA SER A 680 26.60 -42.53 -0.11
C SER A 680 26.72 -43.56 1.01
N SER A 681 25.71 -43.65 1.89
CA SER A 681 25.67 -44.64 2.98
C SER A 681 25.55 -46.09 2.50
N LEU A 682 25.34 -46.32 1.19
CA LEU A 682 25.33 -47.65 0.59
C LEU A 682 26.74 -48.22 0.32
N ASP A 683 27.78 -47.39 0.30
CA ASP A 683 29.16 -47.86 0.03
C ASP A 683 29.89 -48.39 1.29
N GLN A 684 29.35 -48.15 2.49
CA GLN A 684 29.96 -48.60 3.74
C GLN A 684 29.58 -50.04 4.16
N GLU A 685 28.48 -50.59 3.64
CA GLU A 685 28.10 -51.98 3.94
C GLU A 685 28.84 -53.02 3.08
N ILE A 686 29.40 -52.62 1.92
CA ILE A 686 30.12 -53.54 1.03
C ILE A 686 31.59 -53.76 1.44
N GLN A 687 32.14 -52.97 2.37
CA GLN A 687 33.50 -53.17 2.88
C GLN A 687 33.61 -54.04 4.15
N ASN A 688 32.48 -54.49 4.73
CA ASN A 688 32.47 -55.32 5.94
C ASN A 688 31.74 -56.68 5.77
N THR A 689 31.63 -57.18 4.54
CA THR A 689 31.36 -58.60 4.24
C THR A 689 32.42 -59.10 3.27
#